data_AF-A0A526VX64-F1
#
_entry.id   AF-A0A526VX64-F1
#
_cell.length_a   1.000
_cell.length_b   1.000
_cell.length_c   1.000
_cell.angle_alpha   90.00
_cell.angle_beta   90.00
_cell.angle_gamma   90.00
#
_symmetry.space_group_name_H-M   'P 1'
#
loop_
_entity.id
_entity.type
_entity.pdbx_description
1 polymer ?
#
loop_
_entity_poly.entity_id
_entity_poly.type
_entity_poly.pdbx_seq_one_letter_code
_entity_poly.pdbx_strand_id
1 'polypeptide(L)'
;MAEACKGALLQLALAFFAAFSISGHASAVETSPPIDPQISIHNGFVDEKRCASCHASQAAAFAKSNHAKAMAVADDSTVRANFDGARYEHDGVLTTFFKRGGRYFVRTEGPDGKQAEFQVKYTFAYEPLQQYLVDIGGGRLQALDIAWDTNKREWFWLGVGKPAKPGTTYHWTGPFYRWNRTCIDCHSTDPQANFQPETGEYKSTYVATSIGCQSCHGSGAKHVEWAEAGASQSLSNFGLAPADQNVCLGCHSRRTKLLNGHEPGRAFLDHFSPSLLRPDLYFPDGQILDEVFEYGSFQQSKMARAGVVCLDCHKQHEATLKADGNAVCTQCHAETKPERFTNFDPSGSFDTPAHTHHPAGAAGALCANCHMPQRAYMKVDPRRDHSFVIPRPDLSIAYGTPNACTTCHATQTNAWAAETMDEWYGTAWRERPTIAHAFAGAAQNDPAAIEALRALVADREQAGIVKGSAIVEMGRLGGDAVFADVAAAAASPDPLVRLGSAQAAGSLPPELRLNAIGKLLTDETRAVRLATVTALGNAPTNDLLGDQRRSFDVALKDLRAYVQANADMAEAQNAYGLFLMGQRQADAAEAALRRAISLDSSLAGAHANLAELYRATGQNEKSETTYAEAIAISPEDPLLRYGHALALVRAQDLAGAIEELERSVRLAPANARYRTTLAIALDSAGRPDDAFASLDEAVAGGVADADLLSAAIQIGLKLRRYQETLKHAEALALLRPNDPQIAELVRQLRDPAQTGN
;
A
#
# COMPACT_ATOMS: atom_id res chain seq x y z
N MET A 1 15.91 -31.62 74.47
CA MET A 1 16.05 -33.08 74.66
C MET A 1 15.56 -33.71 73.37
N ALA A 2 16.43 -33.81 72.37
CA ALA A 2 17.34 -34.92 72.11
C ALA A 2 16.64 -36.07 71.37
N GLU A 3 16.89 -36.10 70.05
CA GLU A 3 16.94 -37.19 69.05
C GLU A 3 16.32 -38.57 69.33
N ALA A 4 15.53 -39.07 68.36
CA ALA A 4 15.58 -40.48 67.93
C ALA A 4 15.05 -40.66 66.48
N CYS A 5 15.88 -41.31 65.67
CA CYS A 5 15.88 -41.64 64.24
C CYS A 5 14.58 -42.02 63.49
N LYS A 6 14.59 -41.63 62.21
CA LYS A 6 13.69 -41.96 61.07
C LYS A 6 14.03 -43.31 60.42
N GLY A 7 13.04 -44.02 59.88
CA GLY A 7 13.24 -45.00 58.80
C GLY A 7 12.10 -46.00 58.58
N ALA A 8 11.63 -46.09 57.32
CA ALA A 8 10.86 -47.18 56.70
C ALA A 8 9.33 -47.27 56.92
N LEU A 9 8.56 -46.96 55.86
CA LEU A 9 7.20 -47.45 55.61
C LEU A 9 6.89 -47.29 54.10
N LEU A 10 7.18 -48.31 53.30
CA LEU A 10 6.42 -48.67 52.08
C LEU A 10 7.01 -49.93 51.39
N GLN A 11 6.61 -51.14 51.81
CA GLN A 11 6.62 -52.36 50.98
C GLN A 11 5.62 -53.37 51.58
N LEU A 12 4.95 -54.12 50.70
CA LEU A 12 3.84 -55.10 50.88
C LEU A 12 2.50 -54.50 50.38
N ALA A 13 1.86 -54.98 49.31
CA ALA A 13 1.80 -56.35 48.82
C ALA A 13 1.70 -56.41 47.28
N LEU A 14 2.57 -57.25 46.69
CA LEU A 14 2.44 -57.80 45.35
C LEU A 14 1.53 -59.04 45.37
N ALA A 15 0.93 -59.31 44.21
CA ALA A 15 0.30 -60.56 43.77
C ALA A 15 -1.18 -60.78 44.16
N PHE A 16 -2.09 -60.39 43.25
CA PHE A 16 -2.89 -61.32 42.42
C PHE A 16 -3.98 -60.52 41.73
N PHE A 17 -3.87 -60.30 40.41
CA PHE A 17 -4.99 -60.33 39.46
C PHE A 17 -4.42 -60.21 38.04
N ALA A 18 -4.27 -61.35 37.39
CA ALA A 18 -4.02 -61.45 35.96
C ALA A 18 -5.36 -61.70 35.27
N ALA A 19 -5.77 -60.80 34.35
CA ALA A 19 -6.57 -61.14 33.16
C ALA A 19 -6.77 -59.91 32.26
N PHE A 20 -6.35 -60.07 31.00
CA PHE A 20 -6.74 -59.29 29.81
C PHE A 20 -6.39 -57.79 29.76
N SER A 21 -5.31 -57.48 29.04
CA SER A 21 -5.29 -56.38 28.07
C SER A 21 -4.21 -56.65 27.02
N ILE A 22 -4.66 -57.01 25.81
CA ILE A 22 -3.84 -56.98 24.60
C ILE A 22 -3.66 -55.49 24.27
N SER A 23 -2.59 -54.88 24.81
CA SER A 23 -2.18 -53.55 24.39
C SER A 23 -1.33 -53.69 23.13
N GLY A 24 -1.97 -53.55 21.98
CA GLY A 24 -1.28 -53.28 20.73
C GLY A 24 -0.39 -52.05 20.94
N HIS A 25 0.92 -52.26 20.88
CA HIS A 25 1.86 -51.16 20.75
C HIS A 25 1.65 -50.56 19.36
N ALA A 26 0.76 -49.56 19.28
CA ALA A 26 0.80 -48.62 18.18
C ALA A 26 2.13 -47.86 18.33
N SER A 27 3.15 -48.30 17.59
CA SER A 27 4.32 -47.48 17.33
C SER A 27 3.81 -46.12 16.85
N ALA A 28 4.08 -45.07 17.62
CA ALA A 28 4.02 -43.72 17.11
C ALA A 28 4.97 -43.69 15.92
N VAL A 29 4.40 -43.68 14.71
CA VAL A 29 5.15 -43.39 13.50
C VAL A 29 5.66 -41.97 13.69
N GLU A 30 6.97 -41.81 13.95
CA GLU A 30 7.65 -40.53 13.74
C GLU A 30 7.49 -40.19 12.27
N THR A 31 6.41 -39.48 11.95
CA THR A 31 6.20 -38.92 10.63
C THR A 31 7.25 -37.83 10.47
N SER A 32 8.23 -38.06 9.60
CA SER A 32 9.16 -37.00 9.18
C SER A 32 8.34 -35.77 8.75
N PRO A 33 8.81 -34.55 9.06
CA PRO A 33 8.09 -33.34 8.70
C PRO A 33 7.77 -33.33 7.20
N PRO A 34 6.57 -32.88 6.81
CA PRO A 34 6.16 -32.88 5.42
C PRO A 34 7.16 -32.09 4.57
N ILE A 35 7.66 -32.73 3.50
CA ILE A 35 8.56 -32.08 2.53
C ILE A 35 7.73 -31.03 1.78
N ASP A 36 8.23 -29.80 1.74
CA ASP A 36 7.61 -28.73 0.95
C ASP A 36 7.80 -29.02 -0.55
N PRO A 37 6.72 -29.30 -1.31
CA PRO A 37 6.82 -29.66 -2.72
C PRO A 37 7.20 -28.48 -3.63
N GLN A 38 7.16 -27.25 -3.13
CA GLN A 38 7.52 -26.05 -3.92
C GLN A 38 9.02 -25.72 -3.85
N ILE A 39 9.78 -26.36 -2.96
CA ILE A 39 11.22 -26.13 -2.88
C ILE A 39 11.90 -26.64 -4.15
N SER A 40 12.65 -25.75 -4.81
CA SER A 40 13.49 -26.05 -5.96
C SER A 40 14.77 -25.22 -5.89
N ILE A 41 15.93 -25.85 -6.09
CA ILE A 41 17.20 -25.13 -6.11
C ILE A 41 17.35 -24.43 -7.47
N HIS A 42 17.21 -23.11 -7.46
CA HIS A 42 17.34 -22.28 -8.64
C HIS A 42 18.81 -22.09 -9.05
N ASN A 43 19.03 -21.68 -10.30
CA ASN A 43 20.37 -21.52 -10.84
C ASN A 43 21.20 -20.50 -10.02
N GLY A 44 22.40 -20.90 -9.58
CA GLY A 44 23.27 -20.08 -8.74
C GLY A 44 22.98 -20.16 -7.24
N PHE A 45 21.90 -20.82 -6.82
CA PHE A 45 21.55 -21.01 -5.41
C PHE A 45 21.98 -22.40 -4.90
N VAL A 46 22.01 -22.54 -3.58
CA VAL A 46 22.27 -23.81 -2.88
C VAL A 46 21.18 -24.08 -1.86
N ASP A 47 21.09 -25.31 -1.36
CA ASP A 47 20.26 -25.62 -0.18
C ASP A 47 20.77 -24.82 1.03
N GLU A 48 19.88 -24.12 1.73
CA GLU A 48 20.20 -23.31 2.92
C GLU A 48 20.91 -24.11 4.03
N LYS A 49 20.75 -25.44 4.07
CA LYS A 49 21.47 -26.32 4.99
C LYS A 49 22.99 -26.28 4.76
N ARG A 50 23.45 -25.95 3.56
CA ARG A 50 24.88 -25.74 3.25
C ARG A 50 25.43 -24.51 3.98
N CYS A 51 24.64 -23.46 4.11
CA CYS A 51 24.99 -22.30 4.91
C CYS A 51 25.17 -22.70 6.38
N ALA A 52 24.20 -23.47 6.91
CA ALA A 52 24.20 -23.89 8.31
C ALA A 52 25.37 -24.82 8.70
N SER A 53 25.92 -25.61 7.78
CA SER A 53 27.06 -26.48 8.08
C SER A 53 28.36 -25.72 8.37
N CYS A 54 28.52 -24.52 7.81
CA CYS A 54 29.70 -23.67 8.03
C CYS A 54 29.41 -22.51 9.00
N HIS A 55 28.16 -22.02 9.04
CA HIS A 55 27.73 -20.86 9.83
C HIS A 55 26.69 -21.23 10.90
N ALA A 56 26.98 -22.28 11.68
CA ALA A 56 26.05 -22.84 12.65
C ALA A 56 25.52 -21.82 13.68
N SER A 57 26.37 -20.89 14.14
CA SER A 57 25.95 -19.82 15.07
C SER A 57 24.92 -18.86 14.47
N GLN A 58 25.15 -18.42 13.24
CA GLN A 58 24.27 -17.49 12.53
C GLN A 58 22.96 -18.20 12.19
N ALA A 59 23.02 -19.44 11.74
CA ALA A 59 21.84 -20.26 11.47
C ALA A 59 21.00 -20.48 12.74
N ALA A 60 21.63 -20.77 13.89
CA ALA A 60 20.94 -20.94 15.16
C ALA A 60 20.31 -19.65 15.70
N ALA A 61 20.95 -18.49 15.46
CA ALA A 61 20.36 -17.19 15.75
C ALA A 61 19.17 -16.91 14.82
N PHE A 62 19.33 -17.13 13.52
CA PHE A 62 18.31 -16.89 12.50
C PHE A 62 17.06 -17.73 12.69
N ALA A 63 17.20 -19.01 13.02
CA ALA A 63 16.07 -19.92 13.27
C ALA A 63 15.12 -19.45 14.39
N LYS A 64 15.57 -18.56 15.29
CA LYS A 64 14.75 -17.99 16.34
C LYS A 64 13.92 -16.79 15.88
N SER A 65 14.35 -16.11 14.82
CA SER A 65 13.73 -14.89 14.29
C SER A 65 12.34 -15.14 13.70
N ASN A 66 11.53 -14.09 13.64
CA ASN A 66 10.26 -14.13 12.92
C ASN A 66 10.47 -14.23 11.40
N HIS A 67 11.63 -13.84 10.85
CA HIS A 67 11.95 -14.04 9.44
C HIS A 67 11.98 -15.53 9.06
N ALA A 68 12.68 -16.35 9.86
CA ALA A 68 12.75 -17.79 9.63
C ALA A 68 11.40 -18.50 9.81
N LYS A 69 10.48 -17.90 10.57
CA LYS A 69 9.17 -18.46 10.91
C LYS A 69 8.00 -17.83 10.13
N ALA A 70 8.30 -16.91 9.22
CA ALA A 70 7.28 -16.13 8.51
C ALA A 70 6.36 -17.00 7.65
N MET A 71 6.83 -18.18 7.23
CA MET A 71 6.03 -19.21 6.55
C MET A 71 6.59 -20.61 6.86
N ALA A 72 5.72 -21.60 7.03
CA ALA A 72 6.14 -22.98 7.19
C ALA A 72 5.07 -23.94 6.66
N VAL A 73 5.43 -25.17 6.31
CA VAL A 73 4.44 -26.21 5.98
C VAL A 73 3.59 -26.49 7.21
N ALA A 74 2.27 -26.62 7.03
CA ALA A 74 1.35 -26.84 8.14
C ALA A 74 1.45 -28.27 8.70
N ASP A 75 1.92 -28.38 9.94
CA ASP A 75 1.98 -29.60 10.73
C ASP A 75 1.83 -29.30 12.24
N ASP A 76 1.93 -30.35 13.07
CA ASP A 76 1.73 -30.27 14.52
C ASP A 76 2.76 -29.40 15.25
N SER A 77 3.91 -29.12 14.62
CA SER A 77 4.97 -28.28 15.16
C SER A 77 4.85 -26.81 14.74
N THR A 78 4.16 -26.52 13.63
CA THR A 78 4.06 -25.18 13.05
C THR A 78 2.69 -24.52 13.29
N VAL A 79 1.61 -25.30 13.34
CA VAL A 79 0.25 -24.80 13.57
C VAL A 79 0.05 -24.47 15.05
N ARG A 80 -0.22 -23.20 15.34
CA ARG A 80 -0.44 -22.69 16.70
C ARG A 80 -1.92 -22.53 17.06
N ALA A 81 -2.81 -22.47 16.06
CA ALA A 81 -4.23 -22.25 16.29
C ALA A 81 -5.00 -23.51 16.65
N ASN A 82 -6.20 -23.30 17.20
CA ASN A 82 -7.12 -24.38 17.52
C ASN A 82 -7.82 -24.91 16.26
N PHE A 83 -7.47 -26.14 15.85
CA PHE A 83 -8.11 -26.93 14.79
C PHE A 83 -8.83 -28.18 15.34
N ASP A 84 -9.31 -28.13 16.58
CA ASP A 84 -10.06 -29.23 17.21
C ASP A 84 -11.58 -29.07 17.01
N GLY A 85 -11.99 -28.76 15.77
CA GLY A 85 -13.38 -28.48 15.42
C GLY A 85 -13.85 -27.09 15.85
N ALA A 86 -12.92 -26.14 16.00
CA ALA A 86 -13.22 -24.76 16.35
C ALA A 86 -14.13 -24.12 15.31
N ARG A 87 -15.07 -23.29 15.78
CA ARG A 87 -16.04 -22.58 14.94
C ARG A 87 -15.87 -21.08 15.14
N TYR A 88 -15.94 -20.34 14.05
CA TYR A 88 -15.92 -18.89 14.03
C TYR A 88 -17.01 -18.41 13.08
N GLU A 89 -17.92 -17.58 13.57
CA GLU A 89 -19.01 -17.02 12.77
C GLU A 89 -18.85 -15.51 12.69
N HIS A 90 -18.90 -14.97 11.47
CA HIS A 90 -18.85 -13.54 11.22
C HIS A 90 -19.72 -13.21 10.00
N ASP A 91 -20.59 -12.20 10.13
CA ASP A 91 -21.51 -11.72 9.08
C ASP A 91 -22.28 -12.85 8.36
N GLY A 92 -22.74 -13.84 9.13
CA GLY A 92 -23.52 -14.98 8.63
C GLY A 92 -22.71 -16.08 7.95
N VAL A 93 -21.38 -15.93 7.85
CA VAL A 93 -20.47 -16.96 7.35
C VAL A 93 -19.89 -17.75 8.52
N LEU A 94 -20.28 -19.02 8.63
CA LEU A 94 -19.69 -19.97 9.55
C LEU A 94 -18.42 -20.56 8.94
N THR A 95 -17.30 -20.40 9.65
CA THR A 95 -16.03 -21.06 9.35
C THR A 95 -15.71 -22.11 10.41
N THR A 96 -15.31 -23.31 9.99
CA THR A 96 -14.90 -24.39 10.89
C THR A 96 -13.46 -24.83 10.61
N PHE A 97 -12.65 -24.94 11.65
CA PHE A 97 -11.24 -25.34 11.58
C PHE A 97 -11.09 -26.73 12.21
N PHE A 98 -10.57 -27.68 11.45
CA PHE A 98 -10.48 -29.07 11.90
C PHE A 98 -9.25 -29.80 11.36
N LYS A 99 -8.80 -30.82 12.10
CA LYS A 99 -7.73 -31.74 11.68
C LYS A 99 -8.33 -33.08 11.23
N ARG A 100 -7.84 -33.62 10.11
CA ARG A 100 -8.24 -34.94 9.57
C ARG A 100 -7.03 -35.67 9.00
N GLY A 101 -6.71 -36.83 9.55
CA GLY A 101 -5.59 -37.67 9.08
C GLY A 101 -4.23 -36.95 9.09
N GLY A 102 -3.91 -36.25 10.19
CA GLY A 102 -2.67 -35.48 10.35
C GLY A 102 -2.60 -34.17 9.56
N ARG A 103 -3.63 -33.84 8.77
CA ARG A 103 -3.69 -32.63 7.95
C ARG A 103 -4.73 -31.64 8.47
N TYR A 104 -4.48 -30.37 8.24
CA TYR A 104 -5.30 -29.25 8.69
C TYR A 104 -6.25 -28.79 7.59
N PHE A 105 -7.49 -28.48 7.96
CA PHE A 105 -8.54 -28.09 7.03
C PHE A 105 -9.37 -26.94 7.59
N VAL A 106 -9.88 -26.13 6.68
CA VAL A 106 -10.90 -25.11 6.94
C VAL A 106 -12.12 -25.41 6.09
N ARG A 107 -13.31 -25.25 6.65
CA ARG A 107 -14.58 -25.24 5.91
C ARG A 107 -15.18 -23.85 6.00
N THR A 108 -15.33 -23.17 4.87
CA THR A 108 -15.84 -21.79 4.78
C THR A 108 -16.43 -21.51 3.40
N GLU A 109 -16.98 -20.31 3.20
CA GLU A 109 -17.54 -19.85 1.92
C GLU A 109 -16.48 -19.81 0.82
N GLY A 110 -16.67 -20.55 -0.26
CA GLY A 110 -15.77 -20.63 -1.40
C GLY A 110 -16.07 -19.57 -2.48
N PRO A 111 -15.40 -19.68 -3.65
CA PRO A 111 -15.50 -18.68 -4.71
C PRO A 111 -16.89 -18.61 -5.37
N ASP A 112 -17.72 -19.65 -5.22
CA ASP A 112 -19.11 -19.70 -5.71
C ASP A 112 -20.15 -19.29 -4.65
N GLY A 113 -19.70 -18.80 -3.49
CA GLY A 113 -20.56 -18.45 -2.35
C GLY A 113 -21.12 -19.64 -1.57
N LYS A 114 -20.66 -20.87 -1.84
CA LYS A 114 -21.08 -22.05 -1.09
C LYS A 114 -19.99 -22.51 -0.14
N GLN A 115 -20.38 -23.22 0.91
CA GLN A 115 -19.43 -23.84 1.83
C GLN A 115 -18.61 -24.92 1.12
N ALA A 116 -17.29 -24.82 1.24
CA ALA A 116 -16.33 -25.78 0.71
C ALA A 116 -15.24 -26.09 1.74
N GLU A 117 -14.61 -27.25 1.61
CA GLU A 117 -13.46 -27.64 2.43
C GLU A 117 -12.16 -27.36 1.69
N PHE A 118 -11.22 -26.69 2.36
CA PHE A 118 -9.90 -26.38 1.84
C PHE A 118 -8.83 -26.94 2.77
N GLN A 119 -7.80 -27.58 2.20
CA GLN A 119 -6.66 -28.01 2.99
C GLN A 119 -5.76 -26.81 3.28
N VAL A 120 -5.42 -26.62 4.56
CA VAL A 120 -4.36 -25.71 4.99
C VAL A 120 -3.01 -26.36 4.64
N LYS A 121 -2.25 -25.68 3.77
CA LYS A 121 -0.94 -26.16 3.29
C LYS A 121 0.21 -25.54 4.07
N TYR A 122 0.06 -24.27 4.45
CA TYR A 122 1.11 -23.53 5.13
C TYR A 122 0.55 -22.69 6.27
N THR A 123 1.36 -22.51 7.31
CA THR A 123 1.22 -21.43 8.27
C THR A 123 1.88 -20.17 7.72
N PHE A 124 1.31 -19.02 8.00
CA PHE A 124 1.75 -17.73 7.48
C PHE A 124 1.75 -16.70 8.62
N ALA A 125 2.80 -15.89 8.73
CA ALA A 125 3.10 -15.12 9.94
C ALA A 125 3.33 -16.02 11.19
N TYR A 126 3.75 -15.41 12.30
CA TYR A 126 4.12 -16.13 13.52
C TYR A 126 3.63 -15.45 14.80
N GLU A 127 4.05 -14.21 15.06
CA GLU A 127 3.63 -13.39 16.22
C GLU A 127 3.42 -11.93 15.78
N PRO A 128 2.41 -11.23 16.32
CA PRO A 128 1.45 -11.67 17.33
C PRO A 128 0.23 -12.45 16.78
N LEU A 129 0.18 -12.69 15.48
CA LEU A 129 -0.87 -13.47 14.83
C LEU A 129 -0.29 -14.53 13.88
N GLN A 130 -1.07 -15.57 13.62
CA GLN A 130 -0.79 -16.57 12.59
C GLN A 130 -2.00 -16.71 11.65
N GLN A 131 -1.78 -16.51 10.36
CA GLN A 131 -2.69 -16.80 9.27
C GLN A 131 -2.37 -18.17 8.64
N TYR A 132 -3.22 -18.60 7.72
CA TYR A 132 -3.11 -19.90 7.06
C TYR A 132 -3.31 -19.76 5.56
N LEU A 133 -2.49 -20.47 4.78
CA LEU A 133 -2.62 -20.55 3.34
C LEU A 133 -3.33 -21.84 2.94
N VAL A 134 -4.35 -21.69 2.10
CA VAL A 134 -5.10 -22.81 1.53
C VAL A 134 -4.90 -22.88 0.03
N ASP A 135 -4.97 -24.09 -0.52
CA ASP A 135 -4.93 -24.32 -1.97
C ASP A 135 -6.36 -24.36 -2.52
N ILE A 136 -6.67 -23.45 -3.44
CA ILE A 136 -7.99 -23.37 -4.11
C ILE A 136 -7.96 -23.93 -5.54
N GLY A 137 -6.86 -24.61 -5.92
CA GLY A 137 -6.67 -25.24 -7.23
C GLY A 137 -5.84 -24.40 -8.21
N GLY A 138 -5.28 -25.07 -9.23
CA GLY A 138 -4.44 -24.41 -10.25
C GLY A 138 -3.14 -23.80 -9.70
N GLY A 139 -2.66 -24.28 -8.56
CA GLY A 139 -1.48 -23.76 -7.85
C GLY A 139 -1.71 -22.45 -7.10
N ARG A 140 -2.97 -22.00 -6.98
CA ARG A 140 -3.34 -20.76 -6.28
C ARG A 140 -3.38 -21.01 -4.79
N LEU A 141 -2.38 -20.49 -4.09
CA LEU A 141 -2.38 -20.39 -2.65
C LEU A 141 -3.07 -19.09 -2.22
N GLN A 142 -3.97 -19.22 -1.26
CA GLN A 142 -4.84 -18.16 -0.80
C GLN A 142 -4.66 -17.95 0.70
N ALA A 143 -4.35 -16.71 1.10
CA ALA A 143 -4.34 -16.35 2.51
C ALA A 143 -5.79 -16.21 3.00
N LEU A 144 -6.13 -16.89 4.10
CA LEU A 144 -7.41 -16.68 4.76
C LEU A 144 -7.47 -15.26 5.34
N ASP A 145 -8.65 -14.65 5.27
CA ASP A 145 -8.97 -13.37 5.90
C ASP A 145 -9.34 -13.52 7.39
N ILE A 146 -9.25 -14.74 7.92
CA ILE A 146 -9.36 -15.06 9.34
C ILE A 146 -7.98 -15.48 9.85
N ALA A 147 -7.55 -14.84 10.94
CA ALA A 147 -6.28 -15.11 11.60
C ALA A 147 -6.50 -15.63 13.02
N TRP A 148 -5.45 -16.23 13.57
CA TRP A 148 -5.36 -16.61 14.96
C TRP A 148 -4.51 -15.59 15.73
N ASP A 149 -5.07 -14.99 16.77
CA ASP A 149 -4.32 -14.18 17.72
C ASP A 149 -3.54 -15.12 18.63
N THR A 150 -2.22 -15.11 18.53
CA THR A 150 -1.36 -16.04 19.30
C THR A 150 -1.27 -15.68 20.78
N ASN A 151 -1.54 -14.41 21.13
CA ASN A 151 -1.52 -13.94 22.50
C ASN A 151 -2.84 -14.24 23.20
N LYS A 152 -3.96 -13.87 22.59
CA LYS A 152 -5.31 -14.12 23.14
C LYS A 152 -5.80 -15.55 22.92
N ARG A 153 -5.19 -16.26 21.97
CA ARG A 153 -5.53 -17.63 21.58
C ARG A 153 -6.98 -17.73 21.10
N GLU A 154 -7.34 -16.86 20.16
CA GLU A 154 -8.67 -16.80 19.55
C GLU A 154 -8.61 -16.54 18.04
N TRP A 155 -9.65 -16.98 17.33
CA TRP A 155 -9.85 -16.67 15.91
C TRP A 155 -10.48 -15.29 15.77
N PHE A 156 -10.02 -14.52 14.78
CA PHE A 156 -10.59 -13.22 14.47
C PHE A 156 -10.50 -12.92 12.97
N TRP A 157 -11.50 -12.23 12.46
CA TRP A 157 -11.51 -11.72 11.09
C TRP A 157 -10.61 -10.49 10.96
N LEU A 158 -9.83 -10.39 9.88
CA LEU A 158 -8.87 -9.32 9.63
C LEU A 158 -9.47 -8.07 9.00
N GLY A 159 -10.57 -8.22 8.26
CA GLY A 159 -11.15 -7.13 7.48
C GLY A 159 -11.78 -6.01 8.32
N VAL A 160 -12.17 -4.94 7.61
CA VAL A 160 -12.83 -3.75 8.17
C VAL A 160 -14.19 -3.61 7.51
N GLY A 161 -15.21 -3.23 8.28
CA GLY A 161 -16.56 -3.07 7.75
C GLY A 161 -17.22 -4.42 7.51
N LYS A 162 -17.68 -4.66 6.28
CA LYS A 162 -18.37 -5.90 5.88
C LYS A 162 -17.48 -6.75 4.98
N PRO A 163 -17.56 -8.09 5.05
CA PRO A 163 -16.89 -8.98 4.11
C PRO A 163 -17.25 -8.66 2.67
N ALA A 164 -16.23 -8.68 1.82
CA ALA A 164 -16.40 -8.56 0.39
C ALA A 164 -17.10 -9.82 -0.16
N LYS A 165 -17.93 -9.66 -1.19
CA LYS A 165 -18.73 -10.77 -1.73
C LYS A 165 -17.88 -11.72 -2.58
N PRO A 166 -18.22 -13.02 -2.67
CA PRO A 166 -17.60 -13.95 -3.60
C PRO A 166 -17.50 -13.39 -5.02
N GLY A 167 -16.38 -13.65 -5.69
CA GLY A 167 -16.08 -13.15 -7.04
C GLY A 167 -15.55 -11.71 -7.11
N THR A 168 -15.42 -11.00 -5.98
CA THR A 168 -14.83 -9.65 -5.94
C THR A 168 -13.33 -9.67 -5.61
N THR A 169 -12.63 -8.59 -5.95
CA THR A 169 -11.18 -8.40 -5.68
C THR A 169 -10.76 -8.74 -4.25
N TYR A 170 -11.57 -8.28 -3.28
CA TYR A 170 -11.28 -8.30 -1.85
C TYR A 170 -11.95 -9.43 -1.08
N HIS A 171 -12.70 -10.31 -1.74
CA HIS A 171 -13.11 -11.56 -1.09
C HIS A 171 -11.86 -12.39 -0.77
N TRP A 172 -11.89 -13.22 0.26
CA TRP A 172 -10.71 -13.99 0.65
C TRP A 172 -10.25 -14.94 -0.46
N THR A 173 -11.11 -15.35 -1.40
CA THR A 173 -10.72 -16.12 -2.61
C THR A 173 -10.32 -15.25 -3.81
N GLY A 174 -10.43 -13.93 -3.68
CA GLY A 174 -10.17 -12.96 -4.73
C GLY A 174 -8.67 -12.74 -4.96
N PRO A 175 -8.29 -12.03 -6.04
CA PRO A 175 -6.90 -11.74 -6.34
C PRO A 175 -6.13 -11.08 -5.18
N PHE A 176 -6.73 -10.20 -4.37
CA PHE A 176 -6.01 -9.49 -3.29
C PHE A 176 -5.29 -10.44 -2.32
N TYR A 177 -5.98 -11.49 -1.87
CA TYR A 177 -5.48 -12.47 -0.90
C TYR A 177 -4.63 -13.59 -1.53
N ARG A 178 -4.33 -13.52 -2.83
CA ARG A 178 -3.57 -14.55 -3.53
C ARG A 178 -2.10 -14.46 -3.18
N TRP A 179 -1.61 -15.43 -2.42
CA TRP A 179 -0.25 -15.46 -1.90
C TRP A 179 0.79 -15.41 -3.01
N ASN A 180 0.59 -16.15 -4.11
CA ASN A 180 1.55 -16.26 -5.22
C ASN A 180 1.89 -14.91 -5.87
N ARG A 181 1.05 -13.88 -5.69
CA ARG A 181 1.28 -12.55 -6.25
C ARG A 181 1.57 -11.51 -5.18
N THR A 182 0.81 -11.54 -4.09
CA THR A 182 0.79 -10.46 -3.09
C THR A 182 1.88 -10.66 -2.04
N CYS A 183 2.23 -11.91 -1.73
CA CYS A 183 3.02 -12.27 -0.55
C CYS A 183 4.34 -12.98 -0.90
N ILE A 184 4.39 -13.70 -2.02
CA ILE A 184 5.50 -14.60 -2.36
C ILE A 184 6.87 -13.91 -2.30
N ASP A 185 6.96 -12.68 -2.80
CA ASP A 185 8.21 -11.91 -2.89
C ASP A 185 8.85 -11.62 -1.52
N CYS A 186 8.05 -11.56 -0.46
CA CYS A 186 8.51 -11.19 0.89
C CYS A 186 8.58 -12.39 1.84
N HIS A 187 8.00 -13.54 1.48
CA HIS A 187 7.80 -14.69 2.37
C HIS A 187 8.47 -15.98 1.85
N SER A 188 9.39 -15.88 0.89
CA SER A 188 10.16 -17.01 0.39
C SER A 188 11.52 -16.57 -0.16
N THR A 189 12.42 -17.53 -0.36
CA THR A 189 13.77 -17.27 -0.91
C THR A 189 13.80 -17.47 -2.42
N ASP A 190 14.27 -16.47 -3.15
CA ASP A 190 14.32 -16.42 -4.63
C ASP A 190 13.02 -16.91 -5.30
N PRO A 191 11.88 -16.26 -5.04
CA PRO A 191 10.62 -16.75 -5.53
C PRO A 191 10.44 -16.65 -7.04
N GLN A 192 9.83 -17.69 -7.61
CA GLN A 192 9.35 -17.72 -8.98
C GLN A 192 7.88 -18.08 -8.97
N ALA A 193 6.99 -17.11 -9.20
CA ALA A 193 5.55 -17.37 -9.25
C ALA A 193 5.18 -18.33 -10.40
N ASN A 194 5.92 -18.25 -11.53
CA ASN A 194 5.74 -19.05 -12.74
C ASN A 194 4.28 -19.10 -13.23
N PHE A 195 3.63 -17.93 -13.21
CA PHE A 195 2.27 -17.79 -13.69
C PHE A 195 2.18 -18.08 -15.19
N GLN A 196 1.20 -18.89 -15.58
CA GLN A 196 0.91 -19.25 -16.96
C GLN A 196 -0.30 -18.45 -17.44
N PRO A 197 -0.12 -17.40 -18.26
CA PRO A 197 -1.21 -16.50 -18.61
C PRO A 197 -2.38 -17.21 -19.32
N GLU A 198 -2.09 -18.20 -20.15
CA GLU A 198 -3.06 -18.90 -20.99
C GLU A 198 -4.03 -19.75 -20.17
N THR A 199 -3.55 -20.35 -19.08
CA THR A 199 -4.32 -21.25 -18.20
C THR A 199 -4.75 -20.58 -16.90
N GLY A 200 -4.08 -19.50 -16.50
CA GLY A 200 -4.26 -18.84 -15.21
C GLY A 200 -3.75 -19.66 -14.03
N GLU A 201 -2.86 -20.63 -14.28
CA GLU A 201 -2.25 -21.49 -13.27
C GLU A 201 -0.92 -20.92 -12.75
N TYR A 202 -0.58 -21.27 -11.52
CA TYR A 202 0.71 -20.98 -10.91
C TYR A 202 1.51 -22.27 -10.77
N LYS A 203 2.80 -22.21 -11.14
CA LYS A 203 3.77 -23.30 -10.91
C LYS A 203 4.89 -22.81 -10.00
N SER A 204 4.50 -22.24 -8.87
CA SER A 204 5.41 -21.48 -8.04
C SER A 204 6.51 -22.36 -7.45
N THR A 205 7.73 -21.83 -7.46
CA THR A 205 8.91 -22.46 -6.84
C THR A 205 9.72 -21.42 -6.08
N TYR A 206 10.45 -21.88 -5.07
CA TYR A 206 11.37 -21.06 -4.28
C TYR A 206 12.49 -21.94 -3.71
N VAL A 207 13.60 -21.34 -3.31
CA VAL A 207 14.77 -22.08 -2.80
C VAL A 207 14.56 -22.57 -1.36
N ALA A 208 13.76 -21.86 -0.57
CA ALA A 208 13.41 -22.26 0.80
C ALA A 208 12.03 -21.75 1.20
N THR A 209 11.33 -22.54 2.04
CA THR A 209 10.09 -22.12 2.71
C THR A 209 10.42 -21.02 3.71
N SER A 210 9.80 -19.84 3.60
CA SER A 210 10.15 -18.61 4.34
C SER A 210 11.38 -17.86 3.81
N ILE A 211 11.68 -16.73 4.47
CA ILE A 211 12.89 -15.94 4.27
C ILE A 211 14.10 -16.78 4.72
N GLY A 212 15.02 -17.09 3.79
CA GLY A 212 16.27 -17.82 4.05
C GLY A 212 17.51 -16.93 3.98
N CYS A 213 18.71 -17.51 4.14
CA CYS A 213 19.95 -16.74 4.14
C CYS A 213 20.17 -16.06 2.78
N GLN A 214 19.84 -16.75 1.68
CA GLN A 214 20.03 -16.24 0.33
C GLN A 214 19.01 -15.15 -0.08
N SER A 215 17.95 -14.92 0.72
CA SER A 215 17.11 -13.72 0.55
C SER A 215 17.89 -12.43 0.83
N CYS A 216 18.82 -12.47 1.79
CA CYS A 216 19.64 -11.33 2.18
C CYS A 216 21.03 -11.32 1.51
N HIS A 217 21.59 -12.49 1.23
CA HIS A 217 22.96 -12.65 0.70
C HIS A 217 23.03 -12.97 -0.80
N GLY A 218 21.88 -13.23 -1.43
CA GLY A 218 21.79 -13.59 -2.84
C GLY A 218 22.27 -15.02 -3.10
N SER A 219 22.54 -15.32 -4.37
CA SER A 219 22.89 -16.65 -4.85
C SER A 219 24.20 -17.18 -4.21
N GLY A 220 24.14 -18.29 -3.47
CA GLY A 220 25.26 -18.79 -2.67
C GLY A 220 26.24 -19.74 -3.39
N ALA A 221 25.95 -20.22 -4.60
CA ALA A 221 26.71 -21.31 -5.22
C ALA A 221 28.20 -20.99 -5.43
N LYS A 222 28.52 -19.79 -5.93
CA LYS A 222 29.92 -19.35 -6.14
C LYS A 222 30.69 -19.26 -4.82
N HIS A 223 30.01 -18.82 -3.76
CA HIS A 223 30.60 -18.72 -2.44
C HIS A 223 30.91 -20.11 -1.85
N VAL A 224 29.96 -21.05 -1.97
CA VAL A 224 30.16 -22.43 -1.53
C VAL A 224 31.31 -23.08 -2.29
N GLU A 225 31.33 -22.97 -3.63
CA GLU A 225 32.42 -23.48 -4.46
C GLU A 225 33.78 -22.92 -4.04
N TRP A 226 33.85 -21.60 -3.83
CA TRP A 226 35.06 -20.92 -3.37
C TRP A 226 35.51 -21.40 -1.98
N ALA A 227 34.58 -21.56 -1.04
CA ALA A 227 34.87 -22.02 0.31
C ALA A 227 35.34 -23.48 0.32
N GLU A 228 34.68 -24.36 -0.44
CA GLU A 228 35.05 -25.77 -0.58
C GLU A 228 36.41 -25.95 -1.29
N ALA A 229 36.77 -25.06 -2.21
CA ALA A 229 38.10 -24.99 -2.83
C ALA A 229 39.20 -24.42 -1.90
N GLY A 230 38.93 -24.35 -0.58
CA GLY A 230 39.88 -23.91 0.44
C GLY A 230 40.08 -22.40 0.48
N ALA A 231 39.13 -21.60 -0.02
CA ALA A 231 39.20 -20.13 -0.04
C ALA A 231 40.49 -19.58 -0.69
N SER A 232 41.07 -20.35 -1.62
CA SER A 232 42.43 -20.15 -2.14
C SER A 232 42.55 -19.04 -3.19
N GLN A 233 41.43 -18.67 -3.84
CA GLN A 233 41.39 -17.61 -4.84
C GLN A 233 40.76 -16.32 -4.26
N SER A 234 41.27 -15.16 -4.68
CA SER A 234 40.63 -13.88 -4.33
C SER A 234 39.34 -13.72 -5.14
N LEU A 235 38.21 -13.59 -4.45
CA LEU A 235 36.89 -13.42 -5.05
C LEU A 235 36.25 -12.15 -4.47
N SER A 236 35.72 -11.28 -5.34
CA SER A 236 35.01 -10.09 -4.91
C SER A 236 33.85 -10.47 -3.99
N ASN A 237 33.78 -9.84 -2.82
CA ASN A 237 32.79 -10.12 -1.76
C ASN A 237 32.64 -11.62 -1.45
N PHE A 238 33.72 -12.40 -1.56
CA PHE A 238 33.71 -13.84 -1.32
C PHE A 238 32.69 -14.60 -2.19
N GLY A 239 32.29 -14.06 -3.33
CA GLY A 239 31.31 -14.69 -4.23
C GLY A 239 29.85 -14.50 -3.82
N LEU A 240 29.59 -13.62 -2.84
CA LEU A 240 28.24 -13.23 -2.42
C LEU A 240 27.95 -11.78 -2.79
N ALA A 241 26.66 -11.46 -2.87
CA ALA A 241 26.23 -10.08 -2.96
C ALA A 241 26.37 -9.39 -1.59
N PRO A 242 26.69 -8.08 -1.54
CA PRO A 242 26.68 -7.34 -0.29
C PRO A 242 25.24 -7.23 0.24
N ALA A 243 25.03 -7.68 1.47
CA ALA A 243 23.78 -7.50 2.19
C ALA A 243 23.70 -6.06 2.73
N ASP A 244 23.19 -5.15 1.89
CA ASP A 244 22.99 -3.73 2.25
C ASP A 244 21.54 -3.46 2.68
N GLN A 245 21.21 -2.20 2.94
CA GLN A 245 19.85 -1.83 3.34
C GLN A 245 18.79 -2.09 2.27
N ASN A 246 19.14 -2.09 0.97
CA ASN A 246 18.17 -2.20 -0.12
C ASN A 246 17.43 -3.54 -0.06
N VAL A 247 18.09 -4.59 0.42
CA VAL A 247 17.44 -5.90 0.58
C VAL A 247 16.33 -5.88 1.63
N CYS A 248 16.50 -5.11 2.71
CA CYS A 248 15.45 -4.91 3.70
C CYS A 248 14.25 -4.19 3.07
N LEU A 249 14.52 -3.17 2.26
CA LEU A 249 13.49 -2.34 1.62
C LEU A 249 12.70 -3.13 0.57
N GLY A 250 13.30 -4.16 -0.03
CA GLY A 250 12.62 -5.12 -0.89
C GLY A 250 11.40 -5.78 -0.23
N CYS A 251 11.38 -5.91 1.10
CA CYS A 251 10.23 -6.47 1.84
C CYS A 251 9.52 -5.43 2.73
N HIS A 252 10.28 -4.57 3.39
CA HIS A 252 9.77 -3.57 4.34
C HIS A 252 9.38 -2.25 3.67
N SER A 253 8.69 -2.33 2.53
CA SER A 253 8.14 -1.18 1.82
C SER A 253 6.78 -1.49 1.20
N ARG A 254 5.89 -0.50 1.19
CA ARG A 254 4.75 -0.51 0.26
C ARG A 254 5.25 -0.11 -1.11
N ARG A 255 5.25 -1.05 -2.04
CA ARG A 255 5.91 -0.92 -3.34
C ARG A 255 5.21 -1.67 -4.45
N THR A 256 5.55 -1.29 -5.68
CA THR A 256 5.25 -2.05 -6.90
C THR A 256 6.52 -2.76 -7.38
N LYS A 257 6.41 -4.03 -7.74
CA LYS A 257 7.51 -4.79 -8.38
C LYS A 257 7.68 -4.36 -9.83
N LEU A 258 8.90 -3.98 -10.21
CA LEU A 258 9.25 -3.58 -11.58
C LEU A 258 9.82 -4.75 -12.39
N LEU A 259 10.60 -5.61 -11.74
CA LEU A 259 11.23 -6.79 -12.35
C LEU A 259 11.26 -7.96 -11.36
N ASN A 260 11.28 -9.18 -11.88
CA ASN A 260 11.59 -10.38 -11.10
C ASN A 260 13.09 -10.48 -10.80
N GLY A 261 13.46 -11.31 -9.82
CA GLY A 261 14.85 -11.66 -9.53
C GLY A 261 15.66 -10.51 -8.93
N HIS A 262 15.10 -9.79 -7.95
CA HIS A 262 15.87 -8.82 -7.19
C HIS A 262 17.02 -9.50 -6.45
N GLU A 263 18.24 -9.01 -6.68
CA GLU A 263 19.44 -9.47 -5.97
C GLU A 263 19.90 -8.42 -4.95
N PRO A 264 20.47 -8.83 -3.81
CA PRO A 264 21.10 -7.89 -2.88
C PRO A 264 22.21 -7.07 -3.55
N GLY A 265 22.44 -5.85 -3.05
CA GLY A 265 23.41 -4.92 -3.64
C GLY A 265 22.97 -4.25 -4.94
N ARG A 266 21.76 -4.55 -5.44
CA ARG A 266 21.13 -3.79 -6.53
C ARG A 266 20.35 -2.60 -5.97
N ALA A 267 20.30 -1.52 -6.74
CA ALA A 267 19.52 -0.34 -6.38
C ALA A 267 18.04 -0.71 -6.20
N PHE A 268 17.44 -0.25 -5.09
CA PHE A 268 16.04 -0.50 -4.78
C PHE A 268 15.11 -0.01 -5.90
N LEU A 269 15.33 1.22 -6.38
CA LEU A 269 14.50 1.85 -7.42
C LEU A 269 14.66 1.25 -8.84
N ASP A 270 15.56 0.29 -9.01
CA ASP A 270 15.66 -0.48 -10.25
C ASP A 270 14.73 -1.69 -10.29
N HIS A 271 14.37 -2.23 -9.12
CA HIS A 271 13.50 -3.41 -9.02
C HIS A 271 12.13 -3.08 -8.45
N PHE A 272 12.01 -1.94 -7.76
CA PHE A 272 10.80 -1.56 -7.04
C PHE A 272 10.49 -0.08 -7.22
N SER A 273 9.21 0.27 -7.33
CA SER A 273 8.74 1.65 -7.17
C SER A 273 8.02 1.77 -5.84
N PRO A 274 8.51 2.56 -4.87
CA PRO A 274 7.81 2.74 -3.60
C PRO A 274 6.54 3.56 -3.79
N SER A 275 5.59 3.40 -2.86
CA SER A 275 4.55 4.41 -2.70
C SER A 275 5.16 5.69 -2.14
N LEU A 276 4.78 6.82 -2.74
CA LEU A 276 4.98 8.14 -2.14
C LEU A 276 3.96 8.38 -1.02
N LEU A 277 4.03 9.54 -0.36
CA LEU A 277 3.22 9.91 0.81
C LEU A 277 1.78 10.24 0.42
N ARG A 278 1.03 9.22 0.01
CA ARG A 278 -0.38 9.35 -0.39
C ARG A 278 -1.28 9.57 0.84
N PRO A 279 -2.36 10.36 0.71
CA PRO A 279 -3.26 10.67 1.82
C PRO A 279 -4.08 9.48 2.34
N ASP A 280 -4.22 8.40 1.56
CA ASP A 280 -4.84 7.15 2.02
C ASP A 280 -3.88 6.25 2.82
N LEU A 281 -2.58 6.56 2.82
CA LEU A 281 -1.52 5.74 3.42
C LEU A 281 -0.79 6.45 4.57
N TYR A 282 -0.80 7.78 4.57
CA TYR A 282 -0.12 8.62 5.55
C TYR A 282 -1.03 9.73 6.07
N PHE A 283 -0.84 10.07 7.34
CA PHE A 283 -1.35 11.31 7.89
C PHE A 283 -0.65 12.52 7.24
N PRO A 284 -1.25 13.71 7.27
CA PRO A 284 -0.65 14.90 6.67
C PRO A 284 0.76 15.24 7.18
N ASP A 285 1.08 14.88 8.43
CA ASP A 285 2.41 15.09 9.01
C ASP A 285 3.44 14.01 8.64
N GLY A 286 3.06 13.03 7.81
CA GLY A 286 3.93 11.98 7.31
C GLY A 286 3.96 10.71 8.16
N GLN A 287 3.25 10.69 9.29
CA GLN A 287 3.10 9.47 10.10
C GLN A 287 2.24 8.42 9.39
N ILE A 288 2.47 7.14 9.71
CA ILE A 288 1.78 6.00 9.13
C ILE A 288 0.27 6.02 9.46
N LEU A 289 -0.58 5.96 8.42
CA LEU A 289 -2.04 5.81 8.55
C LEU A 289 -2.50 4.36 8.31
N ASP A 290 -1.95 3.71 7.27
CA ASP A 290 -2.26 2.33 6.87
C ASP A 290 -0.95 1.54 6.57
N GLU A 291 -1.02 0.30 6.06
CA GLU A 291 0.16 -0.53 5.85
C GLU A 291 1.11 0.02 4.79
N VAL A 292 2.14 0.68 5.27
CA VAL A 292 3.24 1.20 4.45
C VAL A 292 4.59 0.58 4.76
N PHE A 293 4.62 -0.31 5.77
CA PHE A 293 5.84 -0.82 6.38
C PHE A 293 6.76 0.34 6.81
N GLU A 294 8.08 0.24 6.63
CA GLU A 294 9.01 1.20 7.23
C GLU A 294 9.78 2.07 6.22
N TYR A 295 9.81 1.73 4.93
CA TYR A 295 10.57 2.52 3.95
C TYR A 295 10.11 3.98 3.90
N GLY A 296 8.82 4.24 3.69
CA GLY A 296 8.35 5.59 3.46
C GLY A 296 8.42 6.46 4.71
N SER A 297 8.20 5.91 5.90
CA SER A 297 8.42 6.61 7.17
C SER A 297 9.92 6.89 7.38
N PHE A 298 10.78 5.88 7.21
CA PHE A 298 12.23 6.03 7.37
C PHE A 298 12.85 7.06 6.43
N GLN A 299 12.46 7.07 5.14
CA GLN A 299 12.98 8.02 4.15
C GLN A 299 12.61 9.49 4.44
N GLN A 300 11.60 9.75 5.27
CA GLN A 300 11.28 11.11 5.72
C GLN A 300 12.24 11.62 6.79
N SER A 301 12.86 10.70 7.54
CA SER A 301 13.64 11.03 8.72
C SER A 301 14.94 11.78 8.41
N LYS A 302 15.41 12.56 9.39
CA LYS A 302 16.76 13.14 9.37
C LYS A 302 17.84 12.06 9.43
N MET A 303 17.55 10.92 10.07
CA MET A 303 18.49 9.79 10.19
C MET A 303 18.81 9.18 8.82
N ALA A 304 17.80 8.91 8.00
CA ALA A 304 18.02 8.40 6.64
C ALA A 304 18.86 9.37 5.79
N ARG A 305 18.60 10.68 5.88
CA ARG A 305 19.39 11.71 5.20
C ARG A 305 20.84 11.79 5.70
N ALA A 306 21.05 11.53 6.98
CA ALA A 306 22.38 11.45 7.58
C ALA A 306 23.13 10.15 7.24
N GLY A 307 22.50 9.24 6.48
CA GLY A 307 23.09 7.98 6.05
C GLY A 307 22.99 6.86 7.08
N VAL A 308 22.14 6.99 8.11
CA VAL A 308 21.77 5.88 9.00
C VAL A 308 20.99 4.84 8.18
N VAL A 309 21.22 3.55 8.47
CA VAL A 309 20.54 2.44 7.81
C VAL A 309 19.91 1.48 8.84
N CYS A 310 19.05 0.57 8.38
CA CYS A 310 18.39 -0.41 9.26
C CYS A 310 19.41 -1.19 10.13
N LEU A 311 20.56 -1.51 9.54
CA LEU A 311 21.65 -2.24 10.18
C LEU A 311 22.41 -1.43 11.22
N ASP A 312 22.14 -0.13 11.41
CA ASP A 312 22.69 0.64 12.54
C ASP A 312 21.89 0.40 13.83
N CYS A 313 20.64 -0.08 13.72
CA CYS A 313 19.74 -0.32 14.85
C CYS A 313 19.38 -1.80 15.06
N HIS A 314 19.35 -2.60 13.99
CA HIS A 314 18.93 -4.01 14.02
C HIS A 314 20.11 -4.99 13.86
N LYS A 315 19.98 -6.16 14.50
CA LYS A 315 20.82 -7.35 14.27
C LYS A 315 20.19 -8.21 13.18
N GLN A 316 20.99 -8.63 12.20
CA GLN A 316 20.50 -9.27 10.97
C GLN A 316 19.89 -10.65 11.21
N HIS A 317 20.56 -11.49 12.02
CA HIS A 317 20.16 -12.88 12.18
C HIS A 317 19.12 -13.04 13.29
N GLU A 318 19.29 -12.36 14.42
CA GLU A 318 18.33 -12.43 15.52
C GLU A 318 17.01 -11.69 15.21
N ALA A 319 17.03 -10.74 14.27
CA ALA A 319 15.95 -9.80 14.00
C ALA A 319 15.53 -8.99 15.24
N THR A 320 16.48 -8.70 16.13
CA THR A 320 16.28 -7.88 17.33
C THR A 320 17.03 -6.56 17.22
N LEU A 321 16.86 -5.67 18.21
CA LEU A 321 17.68 -4.46 18.30
C LEU A 321 19.14 -4.79 18.66
N LYS A 322 20.05 -3.89 18.27
CA LYS A 322 21.47 -3.97 18.63
C LYS A 322 21.73 -3.71 20.11
N ALA A 323 20.94 -2.82 20.70
CA ALA A 323 21.00 -2.42 22.09
C ALA A 323 19.57 -2.29 22.65
N ASP A 324 19.43 -2.51 23.95
CA ASP A 324 18.12 -2.54 24.62
C ASP A 324 17.65 -1.13 25.03
N GLY A 325 16.34 -0.89 24.95
CA GLY A 325 15.72 0.36 25.39
C GLY A 325 16.31 1.60 24.70
N ASN A 326 16.62 2.64 25.48
CA ASN A 326 17.13 3.91 24.95
C ASN A 326 18.57 3.82 24.43
N ALA A 327 19.32 2.75 24.75
CA ALA A 327 20.69 2.58 24.30
C ALA A 327 20.82 2.52 22.76
N VAL A 328 19.77 2.08 22.05
CA VAL A 328 19.74 2.09 20.58
C VAL A 328 19.70 3.52 20.01
N CYS A 329 19.18 4.49 20.76
CA CYS A 329 19.14 5.90 20.38
C CYS A 329 20.39 6.64 20.87
N THR A 330 20.77 6.41 22.13
CA THR A 330 21.88 7.12 22.78
C THR A 330 23.26 6.67 22.30
N GLN A 331 23.37 5.62 21.47
CA GLN A 331 24.59 5.34 20.71
C GLN A 331 25.02 6.51 19.81
N CYS A 332 24.10 7.41 19.45
CA CYS A 332 24.37 8.61 18.64
C CYS A 332 23.85 9.89 19.30
N HIS A 333 22.72 9.82 19.99
CA HIS A 333 22.12 10.93 20.72
C HIS A 333 22.67 11.01 22.15
N ALA A 334 23.97 11.29 22.24
CA ALA A 334 24.71 11.45 23.49
C ALA A 334 25.39 12.82 23.56
N GLU A 335 26.05 13.13 24.68
CA GLU A 335 26.79 14.40 24.83
C GLU A 335 27.88 14.61 23.78
N THR A 336 28.41 13.53 23.21
CA THR A 336 29.40 13.59 22.12
C THR A 336 28.81 13.11 20.82
N LYS A 337 29.11 13.83 19.73
CA LYS A 337 28.70 13.46 18.39
C LYS A 337 29.59 12.34 17.83
N PRO A 338 29.01 11.27 17.25
CA PRO A 338 29.80 10.29 16.51
C PRO A 338 30.49 10.93 15.30
N GLU A 339 31.72 10.50 14.99
CA GLU A 339 32.52 11.01 13.86
C GLU A 339 31.79 10.89 12.52
N ARG A 340 31.05 9.78 12.31
CA ARG A 340 30.25 9.54 11.10
C ARG A 340 29.23 10.65 10.82
N PHE A 341 28.79 11.39 11.84
CA PHE A 341 27.74 12.38 11.73
C PHE A 341 28.26 13.80 11.93
N THR A 342 29.54 14.12 11.69
CA THR A 342 30.10 15.46 11.99
C THR A 342 29.37 16.65 11.35
N ASN A 343 28.68 16.44 10.24
CA ASN A 343 27.88 17.45 9.51
C ASN A 343 26.44 17.56 10.04
N PHE A 344 26.04 16.68 10.95
CA PHE A 344 24.80 16.72 11.70
C PHE A 344 25.15 16.91 13.18
N ASP A 345 24.32 17.58 13.96
CA ASP A 345 24.54 17.65 15.40
C ASP A 345 23.47 16.81 16.12
N PRO A 346 23.73 15.50 16.35
CA PRO A 346 22.83 14.67 17.13
C PRO A 346 23.05 14.84 18.63
N SER A 347 24.00 15.67 19.07
CA SER A 347 24.49 15.66 20.45
C SER A 347 23.52 16.32 21.44
N GLY A 348 23.49 15.76 22.66
CA GLY A 348 22.66 16.24 23.75
C GLY A 348 22.39 15.15 24.79
N SER A 349 22.10 15.58 26.01
CA SER A 349 21.73 14.68 27.11
C SER A 349 20.21 14.44 27.12
N PHE A 350 19.75 13.60 26.19
CA PHE A 350 18.32 13.38 25.95
C PHE A 350 17.68 12.28 26.82
N ASP A 351 18.44 11.26 27.25
CA ASP A 351 17.90 10.20 28.12
C ASP A 351 17.93 10.60 29.60
N THR A 352 17.21 11.68 29.91
CA THR A 352 17.12 12.23 31.27
C THR A 352 15.66 12.55 31.62
N PRO A 353 15.28 12.53 32.91
CA PRO A 353 13.96 12.99 33.33
C PRO A 353 13.67 14.44 32.95
N ALA A 354 14.70 15.28 32.77
CA ALA A 354 14.53 16.66 32.33
C ALA A 354 14.06 16.77 30.87
N HIS A 355 14.43 15.82 30.01
CA HIS A 355 13.95 15.76 28.63
C HIS A 355 12.67 14.93 28.51
N THR A 356 12.61 13.76 29.14
CA THR A 356 11.50 12.81 29.00
C THR A 356 10.28 13.16 29.84
N HIS A 357 10.46 13.99 30.88
CA HIS A 357 9.44 14.32 31.89
C HIS A 357 8.80 13.10 32.58
N HIS A 358 9.51 11.97 32.56
CA HIS A 358 9.10 10.73 33.22
C HIS A 358 10.22 10.23 34.15
N PRO A 359 9.88 9.47 35.21
CA PRO A 359 10.88 8.79 36.01
C PRO A 359 11.76 7.88 35.15
N ALA A 360 13.07 7.86 35.43
CA ALA A 360 14.00 7.00 34.71
C ALA A 360 13.55 5.53 34.77
N GLY A 361 13.58 4.83 33.64
CA GLY A 361 13.13 3.44 33.51
C GLY A 361 11.61 3.23 33.39
N ALA A 362 10.79 4.28 33.52
CA ALA A 362 9.36 4.18 33.23
C ALA A 362 9.12 4.00 31.72
N ALA A 363 7.99 3.39 31.35
CA ALA A 363 7.62 3.23 29.94
C ALA A 363 7.56 4.57 29.17
N GLY A 364 7.10 5.65 29.83
CA GLY A 364 7.09 7.00 29.25
C GLY A 364 8.47 7.64 29.07
N ALA A 365 9.52 7.09 29.70
CA ALA A 365 10.90 7.54 29.52
C ALA A 365 11.60 6.90 28.31
N LEU A 366 10.97 5.91 27.64
CA LEU A 366 11.56 5.28 26.46
C LEU A 366 11.44 6.19 25.23
N CYS A 367 12.56 6.52 24.59
CA CYS A 367 12.62 7.39 23.42
C CYS A 367 11.64 6.95 22.33
N ALA A 368 11.60 5.64 22.04
CA ALA A 368 10.75 5.07 21.01
C ALA A 368 9.25 5.25 21.30
N ASN A 369 8.82 5.38 22.56
CA ASN A 369 7.40 5.54 22.88
C ASN A 369 6.88 6.95 22.56
N CYS A 370 7.76 7.96 22.51
CA CYS A 370 7.41 9.32 22.10
C CYS A 370 7.73 9.58 20.62
N HIS A 371 8.88 9.11 20.15
CA HIS A 371 9.39 9.44 18.82
C HIS A 371 9.05 8.42 17.74
N MET A 372 8.62 7.21 18.12
CA MET A 372 8.19 6.16 17.20
C MET A 372 6.81 5.65 17.63
N PRO A 373 5.78 6.51 17.56
CA PRO A 373 4.44 6.15 17.99
C PRO A 373 3.95 4.92 17.23
N GLN A 374 3.14 4.13 17.91
CA GLN A 374 2.75 2.80 17.47
C GLN A 374 1.31 2.80 16.98
N ARG A 375 1.04 2.08 15.89
CA ARG A 375 -0.31 1.83 15.40
C ARG A 375 -0.52 0.33 15.23
N ALA A 376 -1.70 -0.15 15.60
CA ALA A 376 -2.06 -1.54 15.40
C ALA A 376 -2.44 -1.77 13.94
N TYR A 377 -1.70 -2.66 13.28
CA TYR A 377 -2.02 -3.20 11.97
C TYR A 377 -2.58 -4.63 12.12
N MET A 378 -3.31 -5.14 11.12
CA MET A 378 -4.01 -6.44 11.19
C MET A 378 -4.78 -6.64 12.52
N LYS A 379 -5.32 -5.54 13.08
CA LYS A 379 -5.97 -5.42 14.40
C LYS A 379 -5.08 -5.65 15.62
N VAL A 380 -4.12 -6.57 15.58
CA VAL A 380 -3.37 -7.03 16.77
C VAL A 380 -1.85 -6.94 16.62
N ASP A 381 -1.35 -6.45 15.49
CA ASP A 381 0.09 -6.31 15.20
C ASP A 381 0.57 -4.86 15.40
N PRO A 382 1.14 -4.53 16.58
CA PRO A 382 1.66 -3.22 16.86
C PRO A 382 2.92 -2.90 16.03
N ARG A 383 2.87 -1.87 15.19
CA ARG A 383 4.03 -1.40 14.40
C ARG A 383 4.40 0.03 14.74
N ARG A 384 5.70 0.28 14.82
CA ARG A 384 6.27 1.59 15.20
C ARG A 384 6.60 2.40 13.96
N ASP A 385 6.25 3.67 13.98
CA ASP A 385 6.60 4.61 12.94
C ASP A 385 8.11 4.92 12.94
N HIS A 386 8.78 4.84 11.78
CA HIS A 386 10.21 5.09 11.60
C HIS A 386 10.54 6.48 11.02
N SER A 387 9.61 7.44 11.05
CA SER A 387 9.90 8.84 10.71
C SER A 387 10.59 9.60 11.84
N PHE A 388 10.60 9.03 13.06
CA PHE A 388 11.21 9.59 14.28
C PHE A 388 10.70 10.98 14.64
N VAL A 389 9.38 11.17 14.54
CA VAL A 389 8.73 12.47 14.77
C VAL A 389 9.00 13.01 16.17
N ILE A 390 9.11 14.33 16.28
CA ILE A 390 9.02 14.99 17.57
C ILE A 390 7.53 15.19 17.86
N PRO A 391 7.00 14.85 19.05
CA PRO A 391 5.58 15.00 19.35
C PRO A 391 5.03 16.37 18.99
N ARG A 392 3.90 16.40 18.27
CA ARG A 392 3.19 17.60 17.83
C ARG A 392 1.68 17.53 18.15
N PRO A 393 1.28 17.60 19.43
CA PRO A 393 -0.14 17.57 19.82
C PRO A 393 -0.98 18.68 19.17
N ASP A 394 -0.37 19.80 18.81
CA ASP A 394 -1.00 20.89 18.05
C ASP A 394 -1.45 20.45 16.65
N LEU A 395 -0.65 19.64 15.95
CA LEU A 395 -1.03 19.03 14.67
C LEU A 395 -2.09 17.95 14.85
N SER A 396 -2.06 17.24 15.99
CA SER A 396 -3.11 16.28 16.34
C SER A 396 -4.45 16.98 16.60
N ILE A 397 -4.46 18.22 17.11
CA ILE A 397 -5.67 19.05 17.23
C ILE A 397 -6.14 19.51 15.85
N ALA A 398 -5.21 20.02 15.02
CA ALA A 398 -5.56 20.62 13.74
C ALA A 398 -6.02 19.60 12.68
N TYR A 399 -5.40 18.41 12.66
CA TYR A 399 -5.53 17.46 11.55
C TYR A 399 -5.79 16.01 11.99
N GLY A 400 -5.93 15.75 13.30
CA GLY A 400 -6.17 14.40 13.81
C GLY A 400 -5.00 13.43 13.65
N THR A 401 -3.76 13.95 13.52
CA THR A 401 -2.55 13.12 13.45
C THR A 401 -2.31 12.37 14.76
N PRO A 402 -1.59 11.22 14.74
CA PRO A 402 -1.30 10.46 15.95
C PRO A 402 -0.53 11.28 17.00
N ASN A 403 -0.87 11.05 18.27
CA ASN A 403 -0.26 11.71 19.41
C ASN A 403 0.27 10.67 20.41
N ALA A 404 1.59 10.68 20.62
CA ALA A 404 2.24 9.76 21.54
C ALA A 404 1.76 9.90 22.99
N CYS A 405 1.42 11.13 23.42
CA CYS A 405 0.97 11.39 24.79
C CYS A 405 -0.39 10.75 25.06
N THR A 406 -1.39 11.02 24.22
CA THR A 406 -2.77 10.53 24.44
C THR A 406 -2.91 9.03 24.17
N THR A 407 -1.93 8.41 23.52
CA THR A 407 -1.85 6.94 23.39
C THR A 407 -1.68 6.26 24.76
N CYS A 408 -0.89 6.84 25.67
CA CYS A 408 -0.70 6.33 27.03
C CYS A 408 -1.66 7.01 28.04
N HIS A 409 -1.96 8.29 27.83
CA HIS A 409 -2.86 9.09 28.67
C HIS A 409 -4.27 9.12 28.06
N ALA A 410 -4.90 7.95 27.95
CA ALA A 410 -6.13 7.77 27.17
C ALA A 410 -7.35 8.63 27.63
N THR A 411 -7.34 9.14 28.86
CA THR A 411 -8.40 10.02 29.37
C THR A 411 -8.14 11.50 29.10
N GLN A 412 -6.95 11.84 28.59
CA GLN A 412 -6.54 13.21 28.34
C GLN A 412 -6.75 13.61 26.88
N THR A 413 -6.88 14.90 26.64
CA THR A 413 -7.10 15.45 25.30
C THR A 413 -5.79 15.84 24.62
N ASN A 414 -5.83 16.03 23.30
CA ASN A 414 -4.68 16.61 22.58
C ASN A 414 -4.38 18.05 23.06
N ALA A 415 -5.40 18.81 23.49
CA ALA A 415 -5.23 20.13 24.09
C ALA A 415 -4.42 20.05 25.40
N TRP A 416 -4.76 19.13 26.30
CA TRP A 416 -3.99 18.87 27.51
C TRP A 416 -2.52 18.56 27.19
N ALA A 417 -2.27 17.69 26.20
CA ALA A 417 -0.91 17.33 25.81
C ALA A 417 -0.14 18.56 25.27
N ALA A 418 -0.82 19.42 24.49
CA ALA A 418 -0.22 20.63 23.94
C ALA A 418 0.08 21.67 25.04
N GLU A 419 -0.85 21.89 25.98
CA GLU A 419 -0.66 22.77 27.15
C GLU A 419 0.47 22.26 28.04
N THR A 420 0.55 20.94 28.26
CA THR A 420 1.66 20.32 29.01
C THR A 420 3.01 20.56 28.33
N MET A 421 3.08 20.47 26.99
CA MET A 421 4.30 20.79 26.26
C MET A 421 4.67 22.28 26.33
N ASP A 422 3.69 23.18 26.40
CA ASP A 422 3.94 24.61 26.63
C ASP A 422 4.55 24.87 28.00
N GLU A 423 4.09 24.17 29.04
CA GLU A 423 4.67 24.25 30.38
C GLU A 423 6.12 23.75 30.42
N TRP A 424 6.42 22.68 29.69
CA TRP A 424 7.76 22.06 29.67
C TRP A 424 8.78 22.83 28.83
N TYR A 425 8.37 23.34 27.66
CA TYR A 425 9.29 23.84 26.64
C TYR A 425 8.99 25.27 26.15
N GLY A 426 8.00 25.95 26.74
CA GLY A 426 7.45 27.21 26.21
C GLY A 426 6.63 26.98 24.93
N THR A 427 6.17 28.03 24.24
CA THR A 427 5.29 27.87 23.06
C THR A 427 6.04 27.72 21.74
N ALA A 428 7.36 27.93 21.71
CA ALA A 428 8.15 27.96 20.48
C ALA A 428 8.20 26.61 19.74
N TRP A 429 7.92 25.48 20.40
CA TRP A 429 7.88 24.17 19.74
C TRP A 429 6.75 24.04 18.71
N ARG A 430 5.69 24.84 18.84
CA ARG A 430 4.55 24.88 17.91
C ARG A 430 4.93 25.46 16.54
N GLU A 431 5.93 26.34 16.53
CA GLU A 431 6.46 26.99 15.31
C GLU A 431 7.48 26.12 14.56
N ARG A 432 7.74 24.89 15.02
CA ARG A 432 8.68 24.00 14.33
C ARG A 432 8.17 23.69 12.91
N PRO A 433 9.08 23.66 11.90
CA PRO A 433 8.71 23.30 10.54
C PRO A 433 7.94 21.99 10.47
N THR A 434 6.90 21.96 9.64
CA THR A 434 6.06 20.78 9.44
C THR A 434 5.58 20.72 8.01
N ILE A 435 5.40 19.50 7.51
CA ILE A 435 4.80 19.23 6.20
C ILE A 435 3.26 19.20 6.30
N ALA A 436 2.71 19.08 7.51
CA ALA A 436 1.30 18.80 7.77
C ALA A 436 0.34 19.82 7.15
N HIS A 437 0.64 21.12 7.27
CA HIS A 437 -0.22 22.17 6.73
C HIS A 437 -0.40 22.04 5.21
N ALA A 438 0.70 21.78 4.49
CA ALA A 438 0.68 21.67 3.04
C ALA A 438 -0.08 20.42 2.57
N PHE A 439 0.19 19.25 3.16
CA PHE A 439 -0.49 18.01 2.78
C PHE A 439 -1.94 17.97 3.25
N ALA A 440 -2.28 18.57 4.40
CA ALA A 440 -3.66 18.66 4.87
C ALA A 440 -4.51 19.56 3.98
N GLY A 441 -3.97 20.72 3.57
CA GLY A 441 -4.62 21.59 2.59
C GLY A 441 -4.81 20.89 1.25
N ALA A 442 -3.77 20.20 0.76
CA ALA A 442 -3.84 19.44 -0.48
C ALA A 442 -4.91 18.34 -0.43
N ALA A 443 -4.98 17.56 0.65
CA ALA A 443 -6.01 16.53 0.85
C ALA A 443 -7.45 17.09 0.82
N GLN A 444 -7.63 18.37 1.16
CA GLN A 444 -8.90 19.09 1.10
C GLN A 444 -9.17 19.78 -0.24
N ASN A 445 -8.30 19.59 -1.24
CA ASN A 445 -8.32 20.28 -2.52
C ASN A 445 -8.19 21.82 -2.42
N ASP A 446 -7.52 22.33 -1.37
CA ASP A 446 -7.29 23.76 -1.21
C ASP A 446 -6.23 24.26 -2.20
N PRO A 447 -6.57 25.16 -3.15
CA PRO A 447 -5.59 25.71 -4.09
C PRO A 447 -4.46 26.49 -3.40
N ALA A 448 -4.69 27.05 -2.21
CA ALA A 448 -3.66 27.76 -1.44
C ALA A 448 -2.54 26.80 -0.96
N ALA A 449 -2.80 25.49 -0.91
CA ALA A 449 -1.81 24.49 -0.54
C ALA A 449 -0.65 24.41 -1.55
N ILE A 450 -0.84 24.82 -2.81
CA ILE A 450 0.19 24.75 -3.85
C ILE A 450 1.45 25.54 -3.47
N GLU A 451 1.30 26.76 -2.94
CA GLU A 451 2.46 27.56 -2.52
C GLU A 451 3.21 26.92 -1.35
N ALA A 452 2.46 26.33 -0.40
CA ALA A 452 3.06 25.61 0.73
C ALA A 452 3.81 24.36 0.26
N LEU A 453 3.24 23.59 -0.68
CA LEU A 453 3.91 22.45 -1.30
C LEU A 453 5.16 22.87 -2.08
N ARG A 454 5.10 23.97 -2.83
CA ARG A 454 6.26 24.51 -3.56
C ARG A 454 7.39 24.93 -2.60
N ALA A 455 7.06 25.51 -1.45
CA ALA A 455 8.04 25.82 -0.43
C ALA A 455 8.77 24.56 0.08
N LEU A 456 8.05 23.45 0.28
CA LEU A 456 8.67 22.16 0.65
C LEU A 456 9.60 21.61 -0.44
N VAL A 457 9.24 21.78 -1.70
CA VAL A 457 10.08 21.37 -2.85
C VAL A 457 11.37 22.18 -2.91
N ALA A 458 11.30 23.48 -2.65
CA ALA A 458 12.44 24.39 -2.67
C ALA A 458 13.39 24.22 -1.47
N ASP A 459 12.91 23.70 -0.34
CA ASP A 459 13.72 23.48 0.86
C ASP A 459 14.77 22.39 0.63
N ARG A 460 16.06 22.76 0.63
CA ARG A 460 17.17 21.82 0.43
C ARG A 460 17.29 20.77 1.54
N GLU A 461 16.85 21.09 2.76
CA GLU A 461 16.91 20.20 3.91
C GLU A 461 15.75 19.19 3.95
N GLN A 462 14.75 19.36 3.09
CA GLN A 462 13.58 18.48 3.03
C GLN A 462 13.88 17.17 2.29
N ALA A 463 13.32 16.06 2.80
CA ALA A 463 13.53 14.71 2.25
C ALA A 463 12.99 14.54 0.82
N GLY A 464 13.70 13.76 0.00
CA GLY A 464 13.32 13.46 -1.38
C GLY A 464 11.92 12.86 -1.53
N ILE A 465 11.55 11.93 -0.63
CA ILE A 465 10.21 11.32 -0.66
C ILE A 465 9.10 12.35 -0.39
N VAL A 466 9.34 13.32 0.49
CA VAL A 466 8.37 14.41 0.77
C VAL A 466 8.27 15.32 -0.45
N LYS A 467 9.41 15.75 -1.01
CA LYS A 467 9.45 16.59 -2.20
C LYS A 467 8.75 15.93 -3.38
N GLY A 468 9.06 14.67 -3.67
CA GLY A 468 8.40 13.90 -4.72
C GLY A 468 6.89 13.80 -4.50
N SER A 469 6.45 13.57 -3.26
CA SER A 469 5.01 13.55 -2.90
C SER A 469 4.34 14.90 -3.11
N ALA A 470 5.02 15.99 -2.74
CA ALA A 470 4.51 17.34 -2.94
C ALA A 470 4.32 17.68 -4.42
N ILE A 471 5.25 17.26 -5.30
CA ILE A 471 5.10 17.40 -6.76
C ILE A 471 3.86 16.65 -7.28
N VAL A 472 3.60 15.44 -6.78
CA VAL A 472 2.42 14.65 -7.17
C VAL A 472 1.13 15.34 -6.73
N GLU A 473 1.07 15.84 -5.49
CA GLU A 473 -0.11 16.59 -5.01
C GLU A 473 -0.34 17.89 -5.78
N MET A 474 0.71 18.65 -6.11
CA MET A 474 0.58 19.83 -6.99
C MET A 474 0.06 19.45 -8.38
N GLY A 475 0.55 18.34 -8.95
CA GLY A 475 0.05 17.79 -10.20
C GLY A 475 -1.44 17.47 -10.16
N ARG A 476 -1.93 16.94 -9.02
CA ARG A 476 -3.33 16.60 -8.80
C ARG A 476 -4.23 17.83 -8.60
N LEU A 477 -3.76 18.84 -7.86
CA LEU A 477 -4.48 20.09 -7.64
C LEU A 477 -4.58 20.94 -8.92
N GLY A 478 -3.59 20.84 -9.81
CA GLY A 478 -3.54 21.62 -11.05
C GLY A 478 -3.15 23.09 -10.81
N GLY A 479 -3.28 23.93 -11.84
CA GLY A 479 -2.91 25.36 -11.79
C GLY A 479 -1.87 25.75 -12.83
N ASP A 480 -1.78 27.06 -13.12
CA ASP A 480 -1.02 27.60 -14.26
C ASP A 480 0.48 27.32 -14.20
N ALA A 481 1.05 27.21 -12.99
CA ALA A 481 2.48 26.99 -12.78
C ALA A 481 2.88 25.51 -12.72
N VAL A 482 1.93 24.56 -12.64
CA VAL A 482 2.22 23.14 -12.38
C VAL A 482 3.14 22.54 -13.44
N PHE A 483 3.01 22.94 -14.71
CA PHE A 483 3.94 22.51 -15.76
C PHE A 483 5.39 22.87 -15.42
N ALA A 484 5.65 24.11 -14.97
CA ALA A 484 6.99 24.57 -14.63
C ALA A 484 7.52 23.86 -13.38
N ASP A 485 6.67 23.62 -12.38
CA ASP A 485 7.02 22.87 -11.16
C ASP A 485 7.43 21.42 -11.49
N VAL A 486 6.64 20.73 -12.32
CA VAL A 486 6.94 19.36 -12.79
C VAL A 486 8.24 19.33 -13.60
N ALA A 487 8.42 20.27 -14.54
CA ALA A 487 9.62 20.34 -15.37
C ALA A 487 10.89 20.65 -14.57
N ALA A 488 10.80 21.52 -13.55
CA ALA A 488 11.91 21.81 -12.65
C ALA A 488 12.28 20.58 -11.80
N ALA A 489 11.29 19.88 -11.26
CA ALA A 489 11.49 18.66 -10.47
C ALA A 489 12.14 17.52 -11.27
N ALA A 490 11.91 17.46 -12.60
CA ALA A 490 12.55 16.48 -13.48
C ALA A 490 14.09 16.64 -13.54
N ALA A 491 14.63 17.81 -13.19
CA ALA A 491 16.07 18.06 -13.15
C ALA A 491 16.70 17.83 -11.76
N SER A 492 15.92 17.39 -10.76
CA SER A 492 16.41 17.16 -9.40
C SER A 492 17.52 16.10 -9.36
N PRO A 493 18.55 16.24 -8.51
CA PRO A 493 19.54 15.16 -8.29
C PRO A 493 18.95 13.96 -7.53
N ASP A 494 17.81 14.12 -6.84
CA ASP A 494 17.16 13.06 -6.08
C ASP A 494 16.19 12.24 -6.96
N PRO A 495 16.37 10.91 -7.08
CA PRO A 495 15.51 10.07 -7.92
C PRO A 495 14.07 9.98 -7.45
N LEU A 496 13.76 10.18 -6.16
CA LEU A 496 12.37 10.19 -5.67
C LEU A 496 11.64 11.47 -6.09
N VAL A 497 12.36 12.58 -6.24
CA VAL A 497 11.80 13.82 -6.79
C VAL A 497 11.53 13.68 -8.29
N ARG A 498 12.47 13.07 -9.04
CA ARG A 498 12.27 12.78 -10.46
C ARG A 498 11.13 11.76 -10.69
N LEU A 499 11.00 10.77 -9.81
CA LEU A 499 9.87 9.84 -9.80
C LEU A 499 8.54 10.58 -9.57
N GLY A 500 8.49 11.47 -8.58
CA GLY A 500 7.32 12.33 -8.32
C GLY A 500 6.97 13.22 -9.52
N SER A 501 7.97 13.81 -10.19
CA SER A 501 7.79 14.57 -11.43
C SER A 501 7.17 13.73 -12.55
N ALA A 502 7.71 12.53 -12.80
CA ALA A 502 7.18 11.63 -13.82
C ALA A 502 5.73 11.18 -13.53
N GLN A 503 5.39 10.94 -12.26
CA GLN A 503 4.02 10.62 -11.84
C GLN A 503 3.07 11.81 -11.98
N ALA A 504 3.48 12.99 -11.52
CA ALA A 504 2.69 14.23 -11.61
C ALA A 504 2.40 14.64 -13.06
N ALA A 505 3.33 14.36 -13.98
CA ALA A 505 3.13 14.63 -15.41
C ALA A 505 1.91 13.88 -16.00
N GLY A 506 1.45 12.80 -15.36
CA GLY A 506 0.23 12.11 -15.75
C GLY A 506 -1.04 12.98 -15.66
N SER A 507 -1.02 14.04 -14.85
CA SER A 507 -2.11 15.02 -14.73
C SER A 507 -1.99 16.20 -15.69
N LEU A 508 -0.84 16.39 -16.34
CA LEU A 508 -0.66 17.46 -17.33
C LEU A 508 -1.41 17.14 -18.64
N PRO A 509 -1.81 18.16 -19.42
CA PRO A 509 -2.27 17.96 -20.78
C PRO A 509 -1.25 17.15 -21.61
N PRO A 510 -1.68 16.15 -22.41
CA PRO A 510 -0.78 15.23 -23.12
C PRO A 510 0.31 15.91 -23.95
N GLU A 511 -0.01 17.04 -24.58
CA GLU A 511 0.89 17.86 -25.40
C GLU A 511 2.03 18.51 -24.60
N LEU A 512 1.87 18.71 -23.29
CA LEU A 512 2.90 19.32 -22.44
C LEU A 512 3.86 18.28 -21.83
N ARG A 513 3.44 17.01 -21.74
CA ARG A 513 4.18 15.97 -20.99
C ARG A 513 5.57 15.73 -21.55
N LEU A 514 5.71 15.67 -22.87
CA LEU A 514 7.01 15.43 -23.50
C LEU A 514 8.02 16.52 -23.16
N ASN A 515 7.59 17.78 -23.15
CA ASN A 515 8.45 18.90 -22.79
C ASN A 515 8.79 18.92 -21.30
N ALA A 516 7.86 18.52 -20.43
CA ALA A 516 8.07 18.49 -18.99
C ALA A 516 9.05 17.39 -18.56
N ILE A 517 8.87 16.16 -19.07
CA ILE A 517 9.55 14.97 -18.54
C ILE A 517 10.32 14.15 -19.58
N GLY A 518 10.36 14.54 -20.86
CA GLY A 518 11.00 13.74 -21.92
C GLY A 518 12.48 13.40 -21.67
N LYS A 519 13.21 14.26 -20.95
CA LYS A 519 14.60 14.01 -20.53
C LYS A 519 14.75 12.81 -19.58
N LEU A 520 13.69 12.45 -18.86
CA LEU A 520 13.67 11.32 -17.93
C LEU A 520 13.59 9.96 -18.64
N LEU A 521 13.38 9.92 -19.96
CA LEU A 521 13.46 8.68 -20.74
C LEU A 521 14.85 8.03 -20.69
N THR A 522 15.89 8.82 -20.41
CA THR A 522 17.28 8.35 -20.25
C THR A 522 17.73 8.36 -18.79
N ASP A 523 16.82 8.50 -17.82
CA ASP A 523 17.17 8.47 -16.40
C ASP A 523 17.91 7.18 -16.05
N GLU A 524 18.88 7.22 -15.15
CA GLU A 524 19.61 6.03 -14.72
C GLU A 524 18.72 5.05 -13.93
N THR A 525 17.69 5.56 -13.26
CA THR A 525 16.78 4.80 -12.39
C THR A 525 15.61 4.23 -13.17
N ARG A 526 15.40 2.90 -13.10
CA ARG A 526 14.30 2.25 -13.83
C ARG A 526 12.91 2.74 -13.42
N ALA A 527 12.65 2.93 -12.12
CA ALA A 527 11.37 3.45 -11.65
C ALA A 527 10.99 4.77 -12.32
N VAL A 528 11.96 5.67 -12.50
CA VAL A 528 11.77 6.98 -13.15
C VAL A 528 11.49 6.81 -14.65
N ARG A 529 12.28 5.99 -15.36
CA ARG A 529 12.04 5.71 -16.78
C ARG A 529 10.65 5.09 -17.02
N LEU A 530 10.26 4.14 -16.17
CA LEU A 530 8.97 3.45 -16.26
C LEU A 530 7.79 4.41 -16.01
N ALA A 531 7.87 5.22 -14.95
CA ALA A 531 6.85 6.24 -14.68
C ALA A 531 6.75 7.25 -15.86
N THR A 532 7.89 7.61 -16.43
CA THR A 532 7.99 8.57 -17.55
C THR A 532 7.32 8.02 -18.80
N VAL A 533 7.65 6.80 -19.24
CA VAL A 533 7.02 6.21 -20.44
C VAL A 533 5.53 5.98 -20.24
N THR A 534 5.11 5.62 -19.02
CA THR A 534 3.69 5.46 -18.68
C THR A 534 2.94 6.80 -18.81
N ALA A 535 3.50 7.88 -18.26
CA ALA A 535 2.90 9.22 -18.36
C ALA A 535 2.83 9.73 -19.81
N LEU A 536 3.78 9.33 -20.67
CA LEU A 536 3.82 9.68 -22.09
C LEU A 536 2.91 8.83 -22.99
N GLY A 537 2.22 7.80 -22.47
CA GLY A 537 1.47 6.83 -23.28
C GLY A 537 0.37 7.42 -24.18
N ASN A 538 -0.26 8.52 -23.75
CA ASN A 538 -1.27 9.23 -24.55
C ASN A 538 -0.73 10.55 -25.14
N ALA A 539 0.55 10.88 -24.90
CA ALA A 539 1.17 12.05 -25.48
C ALA A 539 1.41 11.81 -26.99
N PRO A 540 1.37 12.85 -27.84
CA PRO A 540 1.72 12.74 -29.25
C PRO A 540 3.22 12.42 -29.41
N THR A 541 3.60 11.16 -29.23
CA THR A 541 4.98 10.69 -29.22
C THR A 541 5.49 10.31 -30.60
N ASN A 542 4.61 9.89 -31.51
CA ASN A 542 5.03 9.34 -32.80
C ASN A 542 5.70 10.38 -33.73
N ASP A 543 5.30 11.65 -33.67
CA ASP A 543 5.85 12.71 -34.54
C ASP A 543 6.76 13.72 -33.82
N LEU A 544 6.73 13.76 -32.47
CA LEU A 544 7.44 14.78 -31.68
C LEU A 544 8.67 14.27 -30.94
N LEU A 545 8.92 12.95 -30.91
CA LEU A 545 10.04 12.40 -30.16
C LEU A 545 11.41 12.74 -30.76
N GLY A 546 11.54 12.90 -32.09
CA GLY A 546 12.83 13.15 -32.74
C GLY A 546 13.94 12.22 -32.23
N ASP A 547 15.02 12.80 -31.71
CA ASP A 547 16.17 12.07 -31.13
C ASP A 547 15.82 11.24 -29.89
N GLN A 548 14.73 11.56 -29.17
CA GLN A 548 14.29 10.82 -27.99
C GLN A 548 13.60 9.48 -28.32
N ARG A 549 13.38 9.16 -29.62
CA ARG A 549 12.72 7.91 -30.02
C ARG A 549 13.43 6.66 -29.51
N ARG A 550 14.76 6.64 -29.60
CA ARG A 550 15.56 5.51 -29.10
C ARG A 550 15.41 5.32 -27.59
N SER A 551 15.38 6.43 -26.84
CA SER A 551 15.21 6.41 -25.38
C SER A 551 13.80 5.97 -24.99
N PHE A 552 12.79 6.39 -25.75
CA PHE A 552 11.42 5.91 -25.59
C PHE A 552 11.32 4.39 -25.81
N ASP A 553 11.98 3.84 -26.83
CA ASP A 553 11.99 2.39 -27.09
C ASP A 553 12.65 1.59 -25.96
N VAL A 554 13.69 2.15 -25.32
CA VAL A 554 14.32 1.57 -24.11
C VAL A 554 13.34 1.58 -22.94
N ALA A 555 12.70 2.72 -22.64
CA ALA A 555 11.74 2.80 -21.55
C ALA A 555 10.51 1.91 -21.81
N LEU A 556 10.09 1.76 -23.06
CA LEU A 556 9.03 0.84 -23.46
C LEU A 556 9.42 -0.63 -23.24
N LYS A 557 10.71 -0.98 -23.38
CA LYS A 557 11.22 -2.30 -22.98
C LYS A 557 11.10 -2.50 -21.46
N ASP A 558 11.42 -1.49 -20.66
CA ASP A 558 11.21 -1.53 -19.20
C ASP A 558 9.71 -1.71 -18.88
N LEU A 559 8.80 -1.01 -19.57
CA LEU A 559 7.34 -1.19 -19.41
C LEU A 559 6.88 -2.60 -19.74
N ARG A 560 7.33 -3.18 -20.85
CA ARG A 560 6.99 -4.57 -21.21
C ARG A 560 7.52 -5.58 -20.17
N ALA A 561 8.73 -5.36 -19.67
CA ALA A 561 9.29 -6.22 -18.63
C ALA A 561 8.51 -6.11 -17.30
N TYR A 562 8.05 -4.91 -16.94
CA TYR A 562 7.13 -4.69 -15.82
C TYR A 562 5.81 -5.45 -15.99
N VAL A 563 5.17 -5.33 -17.15
CA VAL A 563 3.91 -6.03 -17.44
C VAL A 563 4.09 -7.55 -17.41
N GLN A 564 5.24 -8.05 -17.89
CA GLN A 564 5.57 -9.48 -17.83
C GLN A 564 5.82 -9.96 -16.39
N ALA A 565 6.55 -9.18 -15.58
CA ALA A 565 6.82 -9.50 -14.19
C ALA A 565 5.54 -9.51 -13.32
N ASN A 566 4.50 -8.79 -13.77
CA ASN A 566 3.21 -8.66 -13.12
C ASN A 566 2.06 -9.16 -14.03
N ALA A 567 2.32 -10.23 -14.80
CA ALA A 567 1.38 -10.76 -15.78
C ALA A 567 0.06 -11.28 -15.17
N ASP A 568 0.05 -11.50 -13.85
CA ASP A 568 -1.09 -11.93 -13.05
C ASP A 568 -1.78 -10.79 -12.28
N MET A 569 -1.38 -9.54 -12.51
CA MET A 569 -2.01 -8.36 -11.93
C MET A 569 -2.96 -7.71 -12.93
N ALA A 570 -4.26 -7.73 -12.62
CA ALA A 570 -5.30 -7.13 -13.45
C ALA A 570 -5.06 -5.63 -13.64
N GLU A 571 -4.60 -4.94 -12.61
CA GLU A 571 -4.29 -3.51 -12.61
C GLU A 571 -3.13 -3.17 -13.54
N ALA A 572 -2.10 -4.02 -13.61
CA ALA A 572 -0.97 -3.84 -14.51
C ALA A 572 -1.39 -4.04 -15.98
N GLN A 573 -2.22 -5.06 -16.25
CA GLN A 573 -2.78 -5.30 -17.59
C GLN A 573 -3.73 -4.17 -18.02
N ASN A 574 -4.54 -3.66 -17.10
CA ASN A 574 -5.41 -2.52 -17.35
C ASN A 574 -4.62 -1.25 -17.69
N ALA A 575 -3.60 -0.92 -16.89
CA ALA A 575 -2.74 0.24 -17.15
C ALA A 575 -1.99 0.10 -18.49
N TYR A 576 -1.54 -1.12 -18.82
CA TYR A 576 -0.91 -1.39 -20.11
C TYR A 576 -1.89 -1.27 -21.28
N GLY A 577 -3.12 -1.74 -21.11
CA GLY A 577 -4.21 -1.54 -22.06
C GLY A 577 -4.44 -0.07 -22.36
N LEU A 578 -4.56 0.77 -21.31
CA LEU A 578 -4.70 2.22 -21.46
C LEU A 578 -3.51 2.85 -22.20
N PHE A 579 -2.28 2.44 -21.88
CA PHE A 579 -1.09 2.87 -22.61
C PHE A 579 -1.17 2.52 -24.11
N LEU A 580 -1.58 1.28 -24.44
CA LEU A 580 -1.72 0.83 -25.83
C LEU A 580 -2.84 1.59 -26.57
N MET A 581 -3.93 1.94 -25.88
CA MET A 581 -4.98 2.80 -26.43
C MET A 581 -4.42 4.16 -26.84
N GLY A 582 -3.63 4.79 -25.97
CA GLY A 582 -2.93 6.05 -26.26
C GLY A 582 -2.02 6.00 -27.47
N GLN A 583 -1.31 4.88 -27.60
CA GLN A 583 -0.44 4.59 -28.74
C GLN A 583 -1.21 4.15 -30.00
N ARG A 584 -2.55 4.18 -29.97
CA ARG A 584 -3.46 3.78 -31.06
C ARG A 584 -3.30 2.32 -31.51
N GLN A 585 -2.89 1.44 -30.60
CA GLN A 585 -2.76 -0.01 -30.84
C GLN A 585 -4.03 -0.73 -30.34
N ALA A 586 -5.14 -0.54 -31.05
CA ALA A 586 -6.47 -0.99 -30.60
C ALA A 586 -6.55 -2.49 -30.28
N ASP A 587 -6.06 -3.36 -31.16
CA ASP A 587 -6.15 -4.82 -30.97
C ASP A 587 -5.35 -5.29 -29.75
N ALA A 588 -4.14 -4.73 -29.57
CA ALA A 588 -3.29 -5.03 -28.42
C ALA A 588 -3.91 -4.50 -27.12
N ALA A 589 -4.52 -3.31 -27.17
CA ALA A 589 -5.22 -2.73 -26.05
C ALA A 589 -6.43 -3.58 -25.63
N GLU A 590 -7.25 -4.04 -26.58
CA GLU A 590 -8.37 -4.93 -26.31
C GLU A 590 -7.90 -6.23 -25.65
N ALA A 591 -6.83 -6.84 -26.17
CA ALA A 591 -6.26 -8.05 -25.60
C ALA A 591 -5.80 -7.85 -24.14
N ALA A 592 -5.11 -6.74 -23.84
CA ALA A 592 -4.65 -6.43 -22.48
C ALA A 592 -5.83 -6.14 -21.52
N LEU A 593 -6.85 -5.41 -21.96
CA LEU A 593 -8.03 -5.08 -21.15
C LEU A 593 -8.90 -6.32 -20.88
N ARG A 594 -9.11 -7.17 -21.88
CA ARG A 594 -9.76 -8.48 -21.69
C ARG A 594 -8.96 -9.37 -20.75
N ARG A 595 -7.63 -9.32 -20.83
CA ARG A 595 -6.76 -10.04 -19.89
C ARG A 595 -6.96 -9.54 -18.46
N ALA A 596 -7.01 -8.22 -18.25
CA ALA A 596 -7.31 -7.63 -16.95
C ALA A 596 -8.65 -8.15 -16.38
N ILE A 597 -9.72 -8.14 -17.18
CA ILE A 597 -11.04 -8.66 -16.79
C ILE A 597 -11.00 -10.16 -16.48
N SER A 598 -10.20 -10.95 -17.21
CA SER A 598 -10.05 -12.39 -16.93
C SER A 598 -9.31 -12.68 -15.62
N LEU A 599 -8.43 -11.77 -15.18
CA LEU A 599 -7.68 -11.87 -13.93
C LEU A 599 -8.51 -11.41 -12.74
N ASP A 600 -9.33 -10.37 -12.94
CA ASP A 600 -10.29 -9.85 -11.99
C ASP A 600 -11.53 -9.30 -12.72
N SER A 601 -12.61 -10.07 -12.70
CA SER A 601 -13.86 -9.70 -13.38
C SER A 601 -14.59 -8.54 -12.71
N SER A 602 -14.25 -8.21 -11.46
CA SER A 602 -14.86 -7.13 -10.68
C SER A 602 -14.11 -5.79 -10.81
N LEU A 603 -12.98 -5.76 -11.52
CA LEU A 603 -12.19 -4.55 -11.72
C LEU A 603 -12.90 -3.57 -12.65
N ALA A 604 -13.69 -2.66 -12.07
CA ALA A 604 -14.50 -1.67 -12.78
C ALA A 604 -13.71 -0.85 -13.81
N GLY A 605 -12.48 -0.45 -13.46
CA GLY A 605 -11.61 0.32 -14.36
C GLY A 605 -11.28 -0.40 -15.67
N ALA A 606 -11.12 -1.73 -15.65
CA ALA A 606 -10.81 -2.50 -16.85
C ALA A 606 -12.00 -2.57 -17.82
N HIS A 607 -13.21 -2.76 -17.29
CA HIS A 607 -14.44 -2.72 -18.08
C HIS A 607 -14.70 -1.32 -18.66
N ALA A 608 -14.54 -0.28 -17.85
CA ALA A 608 -14.71 1.10 -18.31
C ALA A 608 -13.73 1.46 -19.43
N ASN A 609 -12.46 1.06 -19.31
CA ASN A 609 -11.46 1.29 -20.34
C ASN A 609 -11.73 0.47 -21.62
N LEU A 610 -12.21 -0.77 -21.49
CA LEU A 610 -12.58 -1.59 -22.65
C LEU A 610 -13.78 -1.00 -23.40
N ALA A 611 -14.81 -0.57 -22.66
CA ALA A 611 -15.96 0.11 -23.23
C ALA A 611 -15.56 1.43 -23.92
N GLU A 612 -14.61 2.17 -23.35
CA GLU A 612 -14.07 3.39 -23.93
C GLU A 612 -13.24 3.12 -25.19
N LEU A 613 -12.47 2.03 -25.25
CA LEU A 613 -11.80 1.58 -26.48
C LEU A 613 -12.81 1.27 -27.59
N TYR A 614 -13.90 0.57 -27.28
CA TYR A 614 -14.96 0.30 -28.25
C TYR A 614 -15.62 1.60 -28.73
N ARG A 615 -15.89 2.54 -27.83
CA ARG A 615 -16.41 3.86 -28.19
C ARG A 615 -15.44 4.59 -29.13
N ALA A 616 -14.15 4.64 -28.79
CA ALA A 616 -13.13 5.32 -29.58
C ALA A 616 -12.92 4.71 -30.97
N THR A 617 -13.26 3.43 -31.14
CA THR A 617 -13.18 2.70 -32.42
C THR A 617 -14.53 2.60 -33.15
N GLY A 618 -15.56 3.31 -32.67
CA GLY A 618 -16.90 3.36 -33.31
C GLY A 618 -17.82 2.16 -33.02
N GLN A 619 -17.40 1.24 -32.14
CA GLN A 619 -18.15 0.04 -31.76
C GLN A 619 -19.09 0.33 -30.58
N ASN A 620 -20.02 1.27 -30.75
CA ASN A 620 -20.87 1.77 -29.66
C ASN A 620 -21.74 0.68 -28.98
N GLU A 621 -22.24 -0.29 -29.75
CA GLU A 621 -23.01 -1.43 -29.19
C GLU A 621 -22.17 -2.27 -28.22
N LYS A 622 -20.93 -2.60 -28.60
CA LYS A 622 -20.00 -3.32 -27.71
C LYS A 622 -19.66 -2.52 -26.46
N SER A 623 -19.55 -1.19 -26.59
CA SER A 623 -19.31 -0.28 -25.45
C SER A 623 -20.43 -0.41 -24.42
N GLU A 624 -21.68 -0.31 -24.85
CA GLU A 624 -22.86 -0.45 -23.98
C GLU A 624 -22.93 -1.84 -23.35
N THR A 625 -22.78 -2.91 -24.14
CA THR A 625 -22.83 -4.29 -23.64
C THR A 625 -21.75 -4.55 -22.59
N THR A 626 -20.54 -4.02 -22.79
CA THR A 626 -19.44 -4.15 -21.82
C THR A 626 -19.80 -3.50 -20.48
N TYR A 627 -20.44 -2.33 -20.50
CA TYR A 627 -20.91 -1.69 -19.26
C TYR A 627 -22.04 -2.50 -18.60
N ALA A 628 -23.01 -2.99 -19.37
CA ALA A 628 -24.11 -3.79 -18.85
C ALA A 628 -23.61 -5.09 -18.17
N GLU A 629 -22.67 -5.79 -18.81
CA GLU A 629 -22.00 -6.97 -18.24
C GLU A 629 -21.25 -6.64 -16.94
N ALA A 630 -20.52 -5.53 -16.92
CA ALA A 630 -19.79 -5.09 -15.74
C ALA A 630 -20.72 -4.73 -14.57
N ILE A 631 -21.85 -4.07 -14.84
CA ILE A 631 -22.87 -3.73 -13.84
C ILE A 631 -23.56 -4.97 -13.27
N ALA A 632 -23.74 -6.02 -14.08
CA ALA A 632 -24.29 -7.29 -13.58
C ALA A 632 -23.39 -7.95 -12.52
N ILE A 633 -22.07 -7.73 -12.61
CA ILE A 633 -21.07 -8.21 -11.64
C ILE A 633 -20.99 -7.26 -10.43
N SER A 634 -20.89 -5.95 -10.69
CA SER A 634 -20.68 -4.91 -9.69
C SER A 634 -21.79 -3.84 -9.76
N PRO A 635 -23.02 -4.17 -9.28
CA PRO A 635 -24.18 -3.29 -9.47
C PRO A 635 -24.14 -2.00 -8.65
N GLU A 636 -23.26 -1.88 -7.67
CA GLU A 636 -23.17 -0.71 -6.81
C GLU A 636 -21.88 0.09 -7.09
N ASP A 637 -21.24 -0.12 -8.25
CA ASP A 637 -20.08 0.66 -8.66
C ASP A 637 -20.51 1.95 -9.41
N PRO A 638 -20.23 3.14 -8.86
CA PRO A 638 -20.67 4.40 -9.46
C PRO A 638 -19.97 4.73 -10.79
N LEU A 639 -18.73 4.29 -10.99
CA LEU A 639 -17.97 4.53 -12.22
C LEU A 639 -18.60 3.77 -13.39
N LEU A 640 -18.98 2.51 -13.17
CA LEU A 640 -19.62 1.70 -14.20
C LEU A 640 -20.98 2.28 -14.61
N ARG A 641 -21.81 2.69 -13.64
CA ARG A 641 -23.11 3.32 -13.92
C ARG A 641 -22.98 4.65 -14.65
N TYR A 642 -22.03 5.48 -14.24
CA TYR A 642 -21.73 6.72 -14.97
C TYR A 642 -21.31 6.45 -16.42
N GLY A 643 -20.40 5.51 -16.64
CA GLY A 643 -19.94 5.13 -17.98
C GLY A 643 -21.06 4.56 -18.86
N HIS A 644 -21.92 3.70 -18.29
CA HIS A 644 -23.10 3.16 -18.97
C HIS A 644 -24.07 4.24 -19.39
N ALA A 645 -24.36 5.19 -18.49
CA ALA A 645 -25.22 6.32 -18.80
C ALA A 645 -24.70 7.14 -19.99
N LEU A 646 -23.39 7.40 -20.04
CA LEU A 646 -22.78 8.08 -21.19
C LEU A 646 -22.92 7.27 -22.48
N ALA A 647 -22.89 5.95 -22.41
CA ALA A 647 -23.16 5.06 -23.55
C ALA A 647 -24.63 5.16 -24.01
N LEU A 648 -25.58 5.18 -23.07
CA LEU A 648 -27.02 5.32 -23.34
C LEU A 648 -27.36 6.68 -23.98
N VAL A 649 -26.74 7.78 -23.52
CA VAL A 649 -26.87 9.10 -24.17
C VAL A 649 -26.47 9.03 -25.65
N ARG A 650 -25.37 8.34 -25.98
CA ARG A 650 -24.92 8.15 -27.37
C ARG A 650 -25.87 7.25 -28.18
N ALA A 651 -26.50 6.29 -27.52
CA ALA A 651 -27.56 5.46 -28.08
C ALA A 651 -28.92 6.19 -28.17
N GLN A 652 -28.98 7.47 -27.78
CA GLN A 652 -30.19 8.29 -27.72
C GLN A 652 -31.26 7.81 -26.73
N ASP A 653 -30.89 6.92 -25.80
CA ASP A 653 -31.74 6.52 -24.68
C ASP A 653 -31.50 7.46 -23.49
N LEU A 654 -32.09 8.65 -23.56
CA LEU A 654 -31.96 9.66 -22.51
C LEU A 654 -32.64 9.23 -21.20
N ALA A 655 -33.71 8.43 -21.28
CA ALA A 655 -34.44 7.97 -20.10
C ALA A 655 -33.59 6.99 -19.28
N GLY A 656 -33.01 5.97 -19.93
CA GLY A 656 -32.09 5.03 -19.28
C GLY A 656 -30.82 5.71 -18.78
N ALA A 657 -30.29 6.69 -19.53
CA ALA A 657 -29.13 7.46 -19.10
C ALA A 657 -29.39 8.23 -17.79
N ILE A 658 -30.56 8.85 -17.63
CA ILE A 658 -30.93 9.55 -16.40
C ILE A 658 -31.02 8.58 -15.22
N GLU A 659 -31.62 7.39 -15.39
CA GLU A 659 -31.71 6.38 -14.33
C GLU A 659 -30.33 5.96 -13.81
N GLU A 660 -29.40 5.67 -14.74
CA GLU A 660 -28.04 5.28 -14.39
C GLU A 660 -27.24 6.44 -13.77
N LEU A 661 -27.44 7.67 -14.25
CA LEU A 661 -26.84 8.88 -13.67
C LEU A 661 -27.34 9.13 -12.24
N GLU A 662 -28.65 9.05 -12.00
CA GLU A 662 -29.23 9.18 -10.66
C GLU A 662 -28.62 8.14 -9.70
N ARG A 663 -28.43 6.90 -10.18
CA ARG A 663 -27.81 5.84 -9.38
C ARG A 663 -26.33 6.10 -9.11
N SER A 664 -25.58 6.60 -10.10
CA SER A 664 -24.18 7.02 -9.92
C SER A 664 -24.03 8.14 -8.90
N VAL A 665 -24.94 9.13 -8.90
CA VAL A 665 -24.97 10.24 -7.93
C VAL A 665 -25.35 9.75 -6.54
N ARG A 666 -26.31 8.83 -6.41
CA ARG A 666 -26.65 8.23 -5.11
C ARG A 666 -25.48 7.47 -4.50
N LEU A 667 -24.73 6.74 -5.32
CA LEU A 667 -23.56 5.95 -4.90
C LEU A 667 -22.33 6.81 -4.60
N ALA A 668 -22.18 7.95 -5.28
CA ALA A 668 -21.07 8.89 -5.07
C ALA A 668 -21.56 10.34 -4.99
N PRO A 669 -22.23 10.73 -3.88
CA PRO A 669 -22.88 12.03 -3.76
C PRO A 669 -21.91 13.22 -3.74
N ALA A 670 -20.63 13.00 -3.43
CA ALA A 670 -19.61 14.06 -3.47
C ALA A 670 -19.01 14.28 -4.88
N ASN A 671 -19.33 13.43 -5.86
CA ASN A 671 -18.73 13.54 -7.19
C ASN A 671 -19.44 14.61 -8.04
N ALA A 672 -18.82 15.78 -8.14
CA ALA A 672 -19.35 16.92 -8.89
C ALA A 672 -19.64 16.58 -10.37
N ARG A 673 -18.74 15.83 -11.03
CA ARG A 673 -18.87 15.47 -12.45
C ARG A 673 -20.12 14.64 -12.72
N TYR A 674 -20.45 13.67 -11.85
CA TYR A 674 -21.65 12.84 -12.00
C TYR A 674 -22.91 13.68 -11.89
N ARG A 675 -22.95 14.60 -10.92
CA ARG A 675 -24.06 15.52 -10.72
C ARG A 675 -24.23 16.52 -11.86
N THR A 676 -23.16 17.13 -12.33
CA THR A 676 -23.18 18.05 -13.47
C THR A 676 -23.71 17.34 -14.73
N THR A 677 -23.27 16.11 -14.97
CA THR A 677 -23.76 15.31 -16.11
C THR A 677 -25.24 14.96 -15.97
N LEU A 678 -25.70 14.58 -14.77
CA LEU A 678 -27.12 14.35 -14.47
C LEU A 678 -27.96 15.60 -14.73
N ALA A 679 -27.51 16.77 -14.25
CA ALA A 679 -28.23 18.02 -14.44
C ALA A 679 -28.36 18.41 -15.92
N ILE A 680 -27.30 18.24 -16.71
CA ILE A 680 -27.34 18.48 -18.17
C ILE A 680 -28.31 17.52 -18.85
N ALA A 681 -28.32 16.24 -18.44
CA ALA A 681 -29.25 15.24 -18.99
C ALA A 681 -30.71 15.57 -18.63
N LEU A 682 -30.98 15.97 -17.38
CA LEU A 682 -32.30 16.41 -16.92
C LEU A 682 -32.78 17.66 -17.67
N ASP A 683 -31.91 18.67 -17.84
CA ASP A 683 -32.26 19.87 -18.61
C ASP A 683 -32.59 19.54 -20.08
N SER A 684 -31.79 18.66 -20.69
CA SER A 684 -32.02 18.16 -22.06
C SER A 684 -33.31 17.36 -22.19
N ALA A 685 -33.75 16.69 -21.12
CA ALA A 685 -35.03 15.99 -21.03
C ALA A 685 -36.22 16.92 -20.70
N GLY A 686 -36.01 18.24 -20.63
CA GLY A 686 -37.06 19.20 -20.29
C GLY A 686 -37.43 19.25 -18.81
N ARG A 687 -36.52 18.82 -17.92
CA ARG A 687 -36.65 18.85 -16.46
C ARG A 687 -35.66 19.84 -15.79
N PRO A 688 -35.64 21.13 -16.18
CA PRO A 688 -34.67 22.11 -15.67
C PRO A 688 -34.81 22.38 -14.16
N ASP A 689 -36.03 22.32 -13.62
CA ASP A 689 -36.25 22.50 -12.18
C ASP A 689 -35.59 21.38 -11.35
N ASP A 690 -35.70 20.13 -11.80
CA ASP A 690 -35.04 18.98 -11.16
C ASP A 690 -33.52 19.07 -11.28
N ALA A 691 -33.02 19.53 -12.44
CA ALA A 691 -31.60 19.76 -12.67
C ALA A 691 -31.03 20.80 -11.71
N PHE A 692 -31.71 21.95 -11.55
CA PHE A 692 -31.29 23.00 -10.62
C PHE A 692 -31.35 22.51 -9.16
N ALA A 693 -32.41 21.82 -8.75
CA ALA A 693 -32.55 21.27 -7.41
C ALA A 693 -31.41 20.27 -7.07
N SER A 694 -31.07 19.38 -8.01
CA SER A 694 -29.98 18.41 -7.81
C SER A 694 -28.61 19.07 -7.67
N LEU A 695 -28.35 20.17 -8.35
CA LEU A 695 -27.11 20.94 -8.24
C LEU A 695 -27.08 21.73 -6.93
N ASP A 696 -28.20 22.32 -6.55
CA ASP A 696 -28.32 23.09 -5.32
C ASP A 696 -28.12 22.23 -4.07
N GLU A 697 -28.73 21.03 -4.04
CA GLU A 697 -28.51 20.06 -2.98
C GLU A 697 -27.03 19.69 -2.82
N ALA A 698 -26.30 19.57 -3.93
CA ALA A 698 -24.88 19.26 -3.91
C ALA A 698 -24.05 20.37 -3.26
N VAL A 699 -24.32 21.62 -3.65
CA VAL A 699 -23.64 22.80 -3.10
C VAL A 699 -23.98 22.95 -1.62
N ALA A 700 -25.25 22.78 -1.24
CA ALA A 700 -25.68 22.78 0.16
C ALA A 700 -25.02 21.66 0.99
N GLY A 701 -24.75 20.51 0.36
CA GLY A 701 -23.99 19.39 0.93
C GLY A 701 -22.47 19.60 0.98
N GLY A 702 -21.97 20.78 0.59
CA GLY A 702 -20.54 21.13 0.65
C GLY A 702 -19.73 20.77 -0.60
N VAL A 703 -20.36 20.34 -1.69
CA VAL A 703 -19.66 20.10 -2.96
C VAL A 703 -19.39 21.43 -3.65
N ALA A 704 -18.16 21.92 -3.56
CA ALA A 704 -17.70 23.14 -4.22
C ALA A 704 -16.80 22.78 -5.42
N ASP A 705 -17.37 22.80 -6.62
CA ASP A 705 -16.67 22.53 -7.88
C ASP A 705 -17.06 23.56 -8.94
N ALA A 706 -16.10 24.02 -9.73
CA ALA A 706 -16.31 25.13 -10.66
C ALA A 706 -17.28 24.78 -11.80
N ASP A 707 -17.26 23.55 -12.31
CA ASP A 707 -18.13 23.11 -13.40
C ASP A 707 -19.56 22.90 -12.88
N LEU A 708 -19.69 22.31 -11.69
CA LEU A 708 -20.98 22.16 -11.02
C LEU A 708 -21.63 23.51 -10.74
N LEU A 709 -20.88 24.47 -10.18
CA LEU A 709 -21.37 25.82 -9.90
C LEU A 709 -21.73 26.57 -11.20
N SER A 710 -20.92 26.41 -12.26
CA SER A 710 -21.21 26.99 -13.57
C SER A 710 -22.50 26.44 -14.17
N ALA A 711 -22.73 25.12 -14.07
CA ALA A 711 -23.97 24.50 -14.52
C ALA A 711 -25.19 25.00 -13.70
N ALA A 712 -25.04 25.14 -12.38
CA ALA A 712 -26.10 25.66 -11.51
C ALA A 712 -26.48 27.09 -11.90
N ILE A 713 -25.47 27.94 -12.18
CA ILE A 713 -25.67 29.31 -12.64
C ILE A 713 -26.39 29.34 -13.98
N GLN A 714 -25.94 28.55 -14.97
CA GLN A 714 -26.55 28.54 -16.30
C GLN A 714 -28.04 28.13 -16.25
N ILE A 715 -28.35 27.06 -15.52
CA ILE A 715 -29.73 26.57 -15.38
C ILE A 715 -30.57 27.53 -14.53
N GLY A 716 -30.02 28.09 -13.46
CA GLY A 716 -30.69 29.07 -12.61
C GLY A 716 -31.07 30.35 -13.35
N LEU A 717 -30.17 30.87 -14.20
CA LEU A 717 -30.45 32.00 -15.09
C LEU A 717 -31.54 31.66 -16.12
N LYS A 718 -31.50 30.47 -16.72
CA LYS A 718 -32.53 29.98 -17.65
C LYS A 718 -33.91 29.93 -16.99
N LEU A 719 -33.97 29.53 -15.72
CA LEU A 719 -35.19 29.49 -14.89
C LEU A 719 -35.57 30.85 -14.28
N ARG A 720 -34.74 31.89 -14.44
CA ARG A 720 -34.89 33.21 -13.80
C ARG A 720 -34.90 33.17 -12.27
N ARG A 721 -34.25 32.17 -11.66
CA ARG A 721 -34.09 32.04 -10.21
C ARG A 721 -32.89 32.83 -9.70
N TYR A 722 -32.91 34.16 -9.88
CA TYR A 722 -31.71 35.00 -9.69
C TYR A 722 -31.17 34.98 -8.25
N GLN A 723 -32.05 35.03 -7.24
CA GLN A 723 -31.64 35.02 -5.83
C GLN A 723 -31.03 33.67 -5.42
N GLU A 724 -31.60 32.56 -5.87
CA GLU A 724 -31.03 31.22 -5.67
C GLU A 724 -29.73 31.05 -6.49
N THR A 725 -29.58 31.74 -7.61
CA THR A 725 -28.37 31.68 -8.44
C THR A 725 -27.19 32.44 -7.83
N LEU A 726 -27.47 33.53 -7.09
CA LEU A 726 -26.46 34.39 -6.49
C LEU A 726 -25.49 33.60 -5.58
N LYS A 727 -26.01 32.70 -4.74
CA LYS A 727 -25.16 31.85 -3.86
C LYS A 727 -24.15 31.00 -4.65
N HIS A 728 -24.54 30.50 -5.82
CA HIS A 728 -23.65 29.71 -6.68
C HIS A 728 -22.61 30.59 -7.36
N ALA A 729 -22.98 31.79 -7.80
CA ALA A 729 -22.05 32.77 -8.37
C ALA A 729 -21.03 33.25 -7.33
N GLU A 730 -21.46 33.49 -6.08
CA GLU A 730 -20.57 33.87 -4.97
C GLU A 730 -19.61 32.73 -4.60
N ALA A 731 -20.09 31.49 -4.53
CA ALA A 731 -19.24 30.32 -4.31
C ALA A 731 -18.21 30.13 -5.45
N LEU A 732 -18.63 30.35 -6.71
CA LEU A 732 -17.72 30.27 -7.85
C LEU A 732 -16.67 31.39 -7.82
N ALA A 733 -17.04 32.59 -7.36
CA ALA A 733 -16.11 33.70 -7.18
C ALA A 733 -15.04 33.40 -6.13
N LEU A 734 -15.36 32.62 -5.10
CA LEU A 734 -14.36 32.16 -4.12
C LEU A 734 -13.36 31.18 -4.75
N LEU A 735 -13.80 30.31 -5.67
CA LEU A 735 -12.93 29.39 -6.40
C LEU A 735 -12.10 30.10 -7.48
N ARG A 736 -12.61 31.20 -8.04
CA ARG A 736 -11.96 31.98 -9.10
C ARG A 736 -11.95 33.49 -8.75
N PRO A 737 -11.19 33.91 -7.73
CA PRO A 737 -11.23 35.28 -7.19
C PRO A 737 -10.76 36.35 -8.18
N ASN A 738 -10.00 35.95 -9.21
CA ASN A 738 -9.44 36.85 -10.22
C ASN A 738 -10.23 36.84 -11.54
N ASP A 739 -11.39 36.19 -11.61
CA ASP A 739 -12.22 36.17 -12.81
C ASP A 739 -13.17 37.40 -12.86
N PRO A 740 -12.91 38.39 -13.73
CA PRO A 740 -13.73 39.60 -13.78
C PRO A 740 -15.15 39.33 -14.28
N GLN A 741 -15.38 38.25 -15.04
CA GLN A 741 -16.72 37.90 -15.53
C GLN A 741 -17.60 37.40 -14.39
N ILE A 742 -17.03 36.59 -13.50
CA ILE A 742 -17.76 36.09 -12.32
C ILE A 742 -18.05 37.23 -11.35
N ALA A 743 -17.09 38.13 -11.12
CA ALA A 743 -17.29 39.29 -10.26
C ALA A 743 -18.41 40.21 -10.77
N GLU A 744 -18.47 40.45 -12.08
CA GLU A 744 -19.53 41.22 -12.71
C GLU A 744 -20.89 40.51 -12.64
N LEU A 745 -20.93 39.19 -12.85
CA LEU A 745 -22.16 38.39 -12.69
C LEU A 745 -22.72 38.49 -11.27
N VAL A 746 -21.88 38.37 -10.24
CA VAL A 746 -22.29 38.53 -8.83
C VAL A 746 -22.86 39.94 -8.61
N ARG A 747 -22.24 40.97 -9.19
CA ARG A 747 -22.74 42.35 -9.11
C ARG A 747 -24.12 42.51 -9.74
N GLN A 748 -24.34 41.93 -10.92
CA GLN A 748 -25.63 41.98 -11.63
C GLN A 748 -26.73 41.24 -10.86
N LEU A 749 -26.43 40.07 -10.32
CA LEU A 749 -27.38 39.26 -9.54
C LEU A 749 -27.75 39.90 -8.19
N ARG A 750 -26.91 40.78 -7.64
CA ARG A 750 -27.20 41.56 -6.43
C ARG A 750 -28.09 42.79 -6.68
N ASP A 751 -28.18 43.28 -7.92
CA ASP A 751 -28.94 44.49 -8.26
C ASP A 751 -30.45 44.17 -8.39
N PRO A 752 -31.31 44.73 -7.52
CA PRO A 752 -32.76 44.54 -7.61
C PRO A 752 -33.35 45.06 -8.93
N ALA A 753 -32.74 46.10 -9.52
CA ALA A 753 -33.24 46.72 -10.75
C ALA A 753 -33.01 45.86 -12.00
N GLN A 754 -32.06 44.91 -11.96
CA GLN A 754 -31.78 43.99 -13.06
C GLN A 754 -32.42 42.60 -12.87
N THR A 755 -32.77 42.24 -11.62
CA THR A 755 -33.34 40.92 -11.28
C THR A 755 -34.87 40.87 -11.31
N GLY A 756 -35.54 42.00 -11.55
CA GLY A 756 -36.96 42.04 -11.89
C GLY A 756 -37.89 41.45 -10.82
N ASN A 757 -37.61 41.74 -9.54
CA ASN A 757 -38.53 41.50 -8.43
C ASN A 757 -39.44 42.71 -8.18
#